data_AF-A0A8J4RIZ0-F1
#
_entry.id   AF-A0A8J4RIZ0-F1
#
_cell.length_a   1.000
_cell.length_b   1.000
_cell.length_c   1.000
_cell.angle_alpha   90.00
_cell.angle_beta   90.00
_cell.angle_gamma   90.00
#
_symmetry.space_group_name_H-M   'P 1'
#
loop_
_entity.id
_entity.type
_entity.pdbx_description
1 polymer ?
#
loop_
_entity_poly.entity_id
_entity_poly.type
_entity_poly.pdbx_seq_one_letter_code
_entity_poly.pdbx_strand_id
1 'polypeptide(L)'
;MGYGSSKSIRFQDDSESTKFHANSVKDKTDGTWIPDPGTMKYEEEVPRKTAKSLKAKVLSRVFSEDYEKVGKNILDPRGPILRRWNKIFLVACLVSLSLDPLFFYLPVVQDEVCITIAVSLKLVLTFIRSLADVFYMIQIYIRFHTAFVAPSSRVFGRGELVIDSSKIAKRYLCKGFFIDLIAALPLPQVLIWIIIPNLRGSTMRNTKNVLRFFIIFQYLPRLFLIFPLSSQIAKANGLMTETPWAGAAYNLMLYMLASHVLGACWYLLSIERQEACWRSVCNVEKPYCQYGFFDCHRVADPHRNSWFKSSNVSNLCNQVYGFYQFGIYGDALISGVTNSPFVNKYFYCLWWGLKNLSSLGQNLSTSTYVGEIIFAIIVATLGLVLFGLLIGNMQTYLQSITVRFEEWRIKKTDTEQWMHHRQLPSALRQSVRNYNQYKWVATRGVDEETLLKGLPMDLRRDIKRHLCLDLVRRVPLFDQMEERMLDAICERLKPALCTEGTFLVREGDPVNEMVFILRGHLDSYTTGGGRTGFFNSCQIGPGDFYGEELVSWALDARSNSILPTSTRTIKAITEVEAFAIVAEDLKFVASQYRRLRSKQLRHKFRFYSQQWRSWAACFIQIAWRRHMKRKEAAELKARENNASNEPESPKPSFGVYAPKLTVSTRWGANKNSMSCSGLVSSLLKPTEPDFSTDE
;
A
#
# COMPACT_ATOMS: atom_id res chain seq x y z
N MET A 1 8.30 -29.71 -30.22
CA MET A 1 7.52 -28.47 -30.39
C MET A 1 7.96 -27.51 -29.30
N GLY A 2 8.64 -26.44 -29.70
CA GLY A 2 9.47 -25.61 -28.80
C GLY A 2 8.67 -24.76 -27.84
N TYR A 3 9.04 -24.83 -26.56
CA TYR A 3 8.67 -23.85 -25.54
C TYR A 3 9.62 -22.65 -25.67
N GLY A 4 9.07 -21.52 -26.14
CA GLY A 4 9.76 -20.23 -26.16
C GLY A 4 9.76 -19.61 -24.77
N SER A 5 10.95 -19.23 -24.32
CA SER A 5 11.26 -18.63 -23.03
C SER A 5 10.62 -17.25 -22.85
N SER A 6 9.72 -17.12 -21.87
CA SER A 6 9.31 -15.81 -21.35
C SER A 6 10.38 -15.33 -20.38
N LYS A 7 11.18 -14.35 -20.80
CA LYS A 7 12.12 -13.62 -19.93
C LYS A 7 11.31 -12.83 -18.92
N SER A 8 11.38 -13.21 -17.65
CA SER A 8 10.92 -12.39 -16.53
C SER A 8 11.80 -11.14 -16.44
N ILE A 9 11.26 -9.99 -16.84
CA ILE A 9 11.90 -8.70 -16.62
C ILE A 9 11.73 -8.35 -15.14
N ARG A 10 12.81 -8.51 -14.38
CA ARG A 10 12.95 -8.03 -13.01
C ARG A 10 13.29 -6.54 -13.10
N PHE A 11 12.37 -5.67 -12.69
CA PHE A 11 12.65 -4.24 -12.63
C PHE A 11 13.36 -3.89 -11.32
N GLN A 12 14.41 -3.10 -11.47
CA GLN A 12 15.30 -2.59 -10.45
C GLN A 12 14.70 -1.28 -9.95
N ASP A 13 14.35 -1.22 -8.66
CA ASP A 13 13.93 0.02 -8.00
C ASP A 13 15.15 0.94 -7.87
N ASP A 14 15.24 1.98 -8.69
CA ASP A 14 16.22 3.04 -8.51
C ASP A 14 15.73 4.00 -7.43
N SER A 15 16.38 3.93 -6.26
CA SER A 15 16.21 4.89 -5.18
C SER A 15 17.10 6.12 -5.44
N GLU A 16 16.53 7.20 -5.97
CA GLU A 16 17.17 8.51 -5.93
C GLU A 16 16.98 9.13 -4.54
N SER A 17 18.08 9.26 -3.79
CA SER A 17 18.18 10.13 -2.62
C SER A 17 19.29 11.16 -2.85
N THR A 18 18.95 12.26 -3.50
CA THR A 18 19.82 13.42 -3.62
C THR A 18 19.76 14.24 -2.33
N LYS A 19 20.84 14.16 -1.54
CA LYS A 19 21.12 15.05 -0.42
C LYS A 19 21.44 16.45 -0.95
N PHE A 20 20.58 17.43 -0.67
CA PHE A 20 20.93 18.85 -0.84
C PHE A 20 21.74 19.34 0.37
N HIS A 21 23.03 19.60 0.14
CA HIS A 21 23.87 20.45 0.98
C HIS A 21 23.65 21.91 0.58
N ALA A 22 23.14 22.75 1.48
CA ALA A 22 23.13 24.20 1.31
C ALA A 22 24.38 24.79 1.99
N ASN A 23 25.37 25.20 1.18
CA ASN A 23 26.46 26.06 1.60
C ASN A 23 26.02 27.52 1.47
N SER A 24 26.14 28.29 2.56
CA SER A 24 25.88 29.74 2.56
C SER A 24 27.02 30.48 1.88
N VAL A 25 26.70 31.23 0.82
CA VAL A 25 27.57 32.24 0.25
C VAL A 25 27.35 33.56 1.01
N LYS A 26 28.44 34.11 1.55
CA LYS A 26 28.50 35.49 2.06
C LYS A 26 28.59 36.43 0.87
N ASP A 27 27.79 37.48 0.87
CA ASP A 27 28.14 38.69 0.15
C ASP A 27 27.92 39.92 1.04
N LYS A 28 28.85 40.85 0.92
CA LYS A 28 29.04 42.04 1.75
C LYS A 28 28.77 43.25 0.85
N THR A 29 27.98 44.23 1.28
CA THR A 29 28.20 45.64 0.90
C THR A 29 27.35 46.58 1.78
N ASP A 30 27.88 47.80 1.89
CA ASP A 30 27.71 48.82 2.94
C ASP A 30 26.38 49.59 2.95
N GLY A 31 26.13 50.30 4.07
CA GLY A 31 25.18 51.42 4.11
C GLY A 31 24.74 51.89 5.49
N THR A 32 25.56 52.72 6.14
CA THR A 32 25.23 53.94 6.92
C THR A 32 23.94 54.04 7.77
N TRP A 33 24.14 54.28 9.08
CA TRP A 33 23.17 54.79 10.07
C TRP A 33 23.11 56.33 10.08
N ILE A 34 21.95 56.98 10.33
CA ILE A 34 21.59 57.97 11.42
C ILE A 34 20.01 58.18 11.44
N PRO A 35 19.30 58.89 12.38
CA PRO A 35 18.39 58.30 13.39
C PRO A 35 16.96 58.92 13.57
N ASP A 36 16.09 58.24 14.38
CA ASP A 36 14.99 58.70 15.29
C ASP A 36 13.83 59.62 14.77
N PRO A 37 12.67 59.82 15.47
CA PRO A 37 12.29 59.48 16.86
C PRO A 37 10.85 58.89 17.05
N GLY A 38 10.48 58.53 18.29
CA GLY A 38 9.06 58.47 18.68
C GLY A 38 8.67 57.47 19.76
N THR A 39 9.24 57.60 20.95
CA THR A 39 8.84 56.84 22.14
C THR A 39 7.50 57.35 22.68
N MET A 40 6.50 56.48 22.82
CA MET A 40 5.44 56.67 23.80
C MET A 40 5.17 55.33 24.47
N LYS A 41 5.72 55.18 25.68
CA LYS A 41 5.53 54.03 26.57
C LYS A 41 4.15 54.09 27.21
N TYR A 42 3.42 52.97 27.16
CA TYR A 42 2.57 52.55 28.26
C TYR A 42 3.12 51.22 28.76
N GLU A 43 3.75 51.25 29.93
CA GLU A 43 4.14 50.07 30.70
C GLU A 43 2.91 49.53 31.42
N GLU A 44 2.39 48.39 30.97
CA GLU A 44 1.47 47.58 31.77
C GLU A 44 2.29 46.48 32.45
N GLU A 45 2.58 46.68 33.74
CA GLU A 45 3.28 45.72 34.59
C GLU A 45 2.43 44.46 34.80
N VAL A 46 2.61 43.45 33.94
CA VAL A 46 2.18 42.09 34.25
C VAL A 46 3.17 41.47 35.26
N PRO A 47 2.71 40.89 36.39
CA PRO A 47 3.63 40.36 37.39
C PRO A 47 4.54 39.28 36.78
N ARG A 48 5.85 39.42 36.99
CA ARG A 48 6.89 38.49 36.50
C ARG A 48 6.66 37.02 36.91
N LYS A 49 5.85 36.78 37.96
CA LYS A 49 5.39 35.44 38.39
C LYS A 49 4.32 34.83 37.47
N THR A 50 3.38 35.64 36.98
CA THR A 50 2.34 35.19 36.03
C THR A 50 2.91 34.93 34.64
N ALA A 51 3.88 35.72 34.18
CA ALA A 51 4.57 35.49 32.90
C ALA A 51 5.43 34.21 32.89
N LYS A 52 6.10 33.87 34.01
CA LYS A 52 6.79 32.57 34.18
C LYS A 52 5.80 31.40 34.28
N SER A 53 4.68 31.58 34.98
CA SER A 53 3.61 30.57 35.06
C SER A 53 2.93 30.31 33.71
N LEU A 54 2.73 31.36 32.90
CA LEU A 54 2.19 31.27 31.54
C LEU A 54 3.20 30.62 30.58
N LYS A 55 4.50 31.00 30.60
CA LYS A 55 5.53 30.29 29.82
C LYS A 55 5.69 28.82 30.22
N ALA A 56 5.58 28.50 31.51
CA ALA A 56 5.58 27.11 31.98
C ALA A 56 4.30 26.34 31.58
N LYS A 57 3.14 27.02 31.52
CA LYS A 57 1.90 26.46 30.95
C LYS A 57 2.03 26.22 29.44
N VAL A 58 2.67 27.13 28.71
CA VAL A 58 2.88 27.07 27.25
C VAL A 58 3.82 25.93 26.84
N LEU A 59 4.76 25.52 27.71
CA LEU A 59 5.60 24.33 27.47
C LEU A 59 4.98 23.01 27.94
N SER A 60 3.78 22.98 28.52
CA SER A 60 3.19 21.73 29.04
C SER A 60 2.46 20.91 27.98
N ARG A 61 2.17 21.52 26.82
CA ARG A 61 1.46 20.90 25.69
C ARG A 61 2.14 21.28 24.38
N VAL A 62 2.42 20.30 23.54
CA VAL A 62 3.12 20.50 22.25
C VAL A 62 2.49 19.60 21.18
N PHE A 63 2.45 20.05 19.94
CA PHE A 63 2.13 19.18 18.80
C PHE A 63 3.32 18.23 18.51
N SER A 64 3.07 17.11 17.82
CA SER A 64 4.14 16.16 17.45
C SER A 64 5.25 16.83 16.64
N GLU A 65 4.88 17.74 15.75
CA GLU A 65 5.76 18.40 14.80
C GLU A 65 6.73 19.37 15.50
N ASP A 66 6.34 19.94 16.64
CA ASP A 66 7.19 20.82 17.44
C ASP A 66 7.89 20.09 18.59
N TYR A 67 7.69 18.78 18.71
CA TYR A 67 8.27 17.96 19.77
C TYR A 67 9.81 17.95 19.75
N GLU A 68 10.41 17.89 18.55
CA GLU A 68 11.87 17.86 18.37
C GLU A 68 12.56 19.10 18.96
N LYS A 69 11.83 20.21 19.11
CA LYS A 69 12.35 21.49 19.62
C LYS A 69 12.35 21.59 21.15
N VAL A 70 11.63 20.71 21.88
CA VAL A 70 11.28 20.95 23.31
C VAL A 70 12.03 20.06 24.33
N GLY A 71 12.68 18.96 23.93
CA GLY A 71 13.68 18.29 24.79
C GLY A 71 13.65 16.76 24.83
N LYS A 72 14.82 16.17 25.16
CA LYS A 72 15.23 14.78 24.89
C LYS A 72 14.79 13.70 25.91
N ASN A 73 14.16 14.06 27.04
CA ASN A 73 13.94 13.12 28.17
C ASN A 73 12.56 12.46 28.25
N ILE A 74 11.62 12.91 27.42
CA ILE A 74 10.29 12.31 27.30
C ILE A 74 10.26 11.57 25.95
N LEU A 75 9.38 10.59 25.80
CA LEU A 75 9.19 9.84 24.57
C LEU A 75 7.86 10.22 23.94
N ASP A 76 7.88 10.53 22.65
CA ASP A 76 6.66 10.68 21.85
C ASP A 76 6.00 9.30 21.67
N PRO A 77 4.71 9.13 22.05
CA PRO A 77 3.97 7.89 21.81
C PRO A 77 3.94 7.44 20.34
N ARG A 78 4.12 8.36 19.38
CA ARG A 78 4.16 8.08 17.93
C ARG A 78 5.58 7.91 17.37
N GLY A 79 6.60 8.13 18.21
CA GLY A 79 8.00 8.09 17.80
C GLY A 79 8.46 6.70 17.32
N PRO A 80 9.48 6.64 16.44
CA PRO A 80 10.02 5.37 15.95
C PRO A 80 10.66 4.51 17.06
N ILE A 81 11.24 5.16 18.09
CA ILE A 81 11.86 4.49 19.24
C ILE A 81 10.82 3.68 20.01
N LEU A 82 9.70 4.32 20.39
CA LEU A 82 8.65 3.64 21.15
C LEU A 82 7.95 2.56 20.32
N ARG A 83 7.75 2.78 19.01
CA ARG A 83 7.23 1.74 18.11
C ARG A 83 8.13 0.50 18.06
N ARG A 84 9.45 0.69 17.96
CA ARG A 84 10.41 -0.41 17.99
C ARG A 84 10.43 -1.12 19.35
N TRP A 85 10.44 -0.35 20.43
CA TRP A 85 10.37 -0.89 21.79
C TRP A 85 9.09 -1.71 22.03
N ASN A 86 7.92 -1.20 21.64
CA ASN A 86 6.64 -1.92 21.79
C ASN A 86 6.65 -3.27 21.06
N LYS A 87 7.30 -3.37 19.88
CA LYS A 87 7.50 -4.65 19.17
C LYS A 87 8.42 -5.60 19.96
N ILE A 88 9.55 -5.10 20.45
CA ILE A 88 10.50 -5.88 21.27
C ILE A 88 9.82 -6.37 22.56
N PHE A 89 9.10 -5.48 23.23
CA PHE A 89 8.39 -5.78 24.47
C PHE A 89 7.25 -6.79 24.24
N LEU A 90 6.54 -6.72 23.11
CA LEU A 90 5.54 -7.73 22.75
C LEU A 90 6.16 -9.13 22.61
N VAL A 91 7.31 -9.24 21.93
CA VAL A 91 8.05 -10.49 21.81
C VAL A 91 8.52 -10.98 23.18
N ALA A 92 9.05 -10.09 24.02
CA ALA A 92 9.45 -10.43 25.38
C ALA A 92 8.26 -10.93 26.23
N CYS A 93 7.07 -10.32 26.09
CA CYS A 93 5.86 -10.78 26.77
C CYS A 93 5.45 -12.19 26.33
N LEU A 94 5.51 -12.48 25.03
CA LEU A 94 5.18 -13.81 24.48
C LEU A 94 6.16 -14.88 24.95
N VAL A 95 7.47 -14.57 24.95
CA VAL A 95 8.49 -15.44 25.54
C VAL A 95 8.22 -15.66 27.03
N SER A 96 7.93 -14.59 27.78
CA SER A 96 7.64 -14.68 29.21
C SER A 96 6.43 -15.57 29.52
N LEU A 97 5.33 -15.43 28.76
CA LEU A 97 4.16 -16.31 28.87
C LEU A 97 4.46 -17.76 28.50
N SER A 98 5.43 -18.00 27.61
CA SER A 98 5.83 -19.36 27.24
C SER A 98 6.68 -20.03 28.33
N LEU A 99 7.40 -19.25 29.14
CA LEU A 99 8.23 -19.74 30.25
C LEU A 99 7.40 -20.13 31.49
N ASP A 100 6.32 -19.40 31.79
CA ASP A 100 5.54 -19.61 33.01
C ASP A 100 4.99 -21.06 33.16
N PRO A 101 4.42 -21.71 32.13
CA PRO A 101 3.98 -23.10 32.23
C PRO A 101 5.12 -24.11 32.40
N LEU A 102 6.37 -23.76 32.07
CA LEU A 102 7.49 -24.69 32.20
C LEU A 102 7.77 -25.09 33.65
N PHE A 103 7.39 -24.23 34.60
CA PHE A 103 7.49 -24.54 36.02
C PHE A 103 6.59 -25.71 36.45
N PHE A 104 5.55 -26.04 35.69
CA PHE A 104 4.73 -27.23 35.94
C PHE A 104 5.46 -28.55 35.70
N TYR A 105 6.60 -28.54 35.01
CA TYR A 105 7.46 -29.71 34.79
C TYR A 105 8.51 -29.93 35.89
N LEU A 106 8.54 -29.09 36.93
CA LEU A 106 9.45 -29.23 38.07
C LEU A 106 9.27 -30.52 38.89
N PRO A 107 8.04 -30.93 39.27
CA PRO A 107 7.85 -32.18 39.99
C PRO A 107 8.06 -33.36 39.04
N VAL A 108 8.96 -34.28 39.42
CA VAL A 108 9.32 -35.48 38.66
C VAL A 108 9.08 -36.69 39.54
N VAL A 109 8.50 -37.74 38.95
CA VAL A 109 8.31 -39.03 39.59
C VAL A 109 9.55 -39.89 39.36
N GLN A 110 10.05 -40.52 40.42
CA GLN A 110 11.11 -41.51 40.36
C GLN A 110 10.52 -42.93 40.45
N ASP A 111 11.25 -43.94 39.99
CA ASP A 111 10.83 -45.35 40.00
C ASP A 111 10.50 -45.88 41.41
N GLU A 112 11.11 -45.27 42.44
CA GLU A 112 10.84 -45.52 43.85
C GLU A 112 9.52 -44.91 44.37
N VAL A 113 8.53 -44.62 43.52
CA VAL A 113 7.19 -44.14 43.95
C VAL A 113 7.31 -42.90 44.86
N CYS A 114 8.15 -41.97 44.43
CA CYS A 114 8.37 -40.71 45.14
C CYS A 114 8.44 -39.55 44.16
N ILE A 115 8.14 -38.34 44.63
CA ILE A 115 8.21 -37.11 43.86
C ILE A 115 9.36 -36.25 44.38
N THR A 116 10.16 -35.74 43.45
CA THR A 116 11.22 -34.77 43.73
C THR A 116 11.12 -33.57 42.79
N ILE A 117 11.83 -32.50 43.12
CA ILE A 117 11.91 -31.30 42.26
C ILE A 117 13.22 -31.39 41.45
N ALA A 118 13.10 -31.31 40.13
CA ALA A 118 14.27 -31.31 39.23
C ALA A 118 15.14 -30.06 39.43
N VAL A 119 16.31 -30.22 40.06
CA VAL A 119 17.21 -29.12 40.43
C VAL A 119 17.78 -28.38 39.21
N SER A 120 18.22 -29.13 38.18
CA SER A 120 18.76 -28.55 36.94
C SER A 120 17.73 -27.66 36.23
N LEU A 121 16.51 -28.15 36.06
CA LEU A 121 15.41 -27.39 35.46
C LEU A 121 15.02 -26.17 36.30
N LYS A 122 15.00 -26.31 37.65
CA LYS A 122 14.77 -25.19 38.57
C LYS A 122 15.76 -24.05 38.37
N LEU A 123 17.07 -24.34 38.28
CA LEU A 123 18.10 -23.32 38.08
C LEU A 123 17.94 -22.60 36.73
N VAL A 124 17.78 -23.38 35.65
CA VAL A 124 17.68 -22.82 34.29
C VAL A 124 16.42 -21.96 34.12
N LEU A 125 15.25 -22.46 34.57
CA LEU A 125 14.00 -21.71 34.45
C LEU A 125 14.03 -20.42 35.26
N THR A 126 14.53 -20.45 36.49
CA THR A 126 14.59 -19.23 37.32
C THR A 126 15.54 -18.18 36.75
N PHE A 127 16.66 -18.58 36.15
CA PHE A 127 17.56 -17.66 35.45
C PHE A 127 16.90 -16.99 34.24
N ILE A 128 16.40 -17.79 33.29
CA ILE A 128 15.78 -17.26 32.05
C ILE A 128 14.55 -16.41 32.38
N ARG A 129 13.77 -16.84 33.38
CA ARG A 129 12.58 -16.12 33.83
C ARG A 129 12.93 -14.75 34.43
N SER A 130 14.03 -14.66 35.18
CA SER A 130 14.50 -13.39 35.76
C SER A 130 15.01 -12.42 34.67
N LEU A 131 15.62 -12.94 33.60
CA LEU A 131 15.99 -12.13 32.44
C LEU A 131 14.74 -11.53 31.76
N ALA A 132 13.65 -12.30 31.65
CA ALA A 132 12.39 -11.80 31.10
C ALA A 132 11.75 -10.69 31.98
N ASP A 133 11.86 -10.77 33.31
CA ASP A 133 11.34 -9.74 34.24
C ASP A 133 11.98 -8.36 34.04
N VAL A 134 13.25 -8.32 33.62
CA VAL A 134 13.95 -7.05 33.33
C VAL A 134 13.22 -6.24 32.25
N PHE A 135 12.64 -6.89 31.24
CA PHE A 135 11.87 -6.19 30.20
C PHE A 135 10.62 -5.50 30.75
N TYR A 136 9.95 -6.10 31.73
CA TYR A 136 8.80 -5.48 32.39
C TYR A 136 9.22 -4.27 33.23
N MET A 137 10.38 -4.33 33.89
CA MET A 137 10.93 -3.18 34.63
C MET A 137 11.28 -2.02 33.69
N ILE A 138 11.90 -2.31 32.55
CA ILE A 138 12.20 -1.30 31.52
C ILE A 138 10.89 -0.72 30.95
N GLN A 139 9.86 -1.54 30.77
CA GLN A 139 8.55 -1.07 30.30
C GLN A 139 7.90 -0.09 31.29
N ILE A 140 7.93 -0.38 32.59
CA ILE A 140 7.42 0.52 33.62
C ILE A 140 8.16 1.86 33.55
N TYR A 141 9.50 1.83 33.45
CA TYR A 141 10.31 3.04 33.28
C TYR A 141 9.89 3.84 32.04
N ILE A 142 9.76 3.18 30.88
CA ILE A 142 9.33 3.83 29.64
C ILE A 142 7.93 4.44 29.75
N ARG A 143 6.99 3.79 30.46
CA ARG A 143 5.64 4.33 30.67
C ARG A 143 5.62 5.62 31.50
N PHE A 144 6.51 5.76 32.49
CA PHE A 144 6.68 7.03 33.23
C PHE A 144 7.28 8.14 32.36
N HIS A 145 8.03 7.78 31.31
CA HIS A 145 8.67 8.72 30.39
C HIS A 145 7.91 8.92 29.07
N THR A 146 6.71 8.37 28.90
CA THR A 146 5.94 8.49 27.64
C THR A 146 4.88 9.58 27.74
N ALA A 147 4.90 10.54 26.80
CA ALA A 147 3.87 11.56 26.71
C ALA A 147 2.50 10.96 26.33
N PHE A 148 1.41 11.68 26.61
CA PHE A 148 0.08 11.24 26.22
C PHE A 148 -0.70 12.32 25.48
N VAL A 149 -1.60 11.91 24.59
CA VAL A 149 -2.51 12.82 23.89
C VAL A 149 -3.63 13.30 24.82
N ALA A 150 -3.82 14.61 24.92
CA ALA A 150 -4.84 15.22 25.76
C ALA A 150 -6.25 14.86 25.26
N PRO A 151 -7.17 14.36 26.12
CA PRO A 151 -8.52 13.95 25.69
C PRO A 151 -9.31 15.07 25.00
N SER A 152 -9.18 16.32 25.48
CA SER A 152 -9.85 17.51 24.92
C SER A 152 -9.40 17.86 23.51
N SER A 153 -8.21 17.41 23.10
CA SER A 153 -7.63 17.70 21.78
C SER A 153 -7.92 16.60 20.74
N ARG A 154 -8.65 15.54 21.12
CA ARG A 154 -9.01 14.43 20.21
C ARG A 154 -10.05 14.81 19.15
N VAL A 155 -10.69 15.96 19.30
CA VAL A 155 -11.73 16.46 18.37
C VAL A 155 -11.15 16.76 16.98
N PHE A 156 -9.87 17.14 16.90
CA PHE A 156 -9.13 17.32 15.66
C PHE A 156 -7.99 16.29 15.55
N GLY A 157 -8.34 15.00 15.47
CA GLY A 157 -7.52 13.88 14.96
C GLY A 157 -6.16 13.59 15.62
N ARG A 158 -5.22 14.55 15.62
CA ARG A 158 -3.84 14.41 16.09
C ARG A 158 -3.67 14.68 17.58
N GLY A 159 -4.44 15.61 18.15
CA GLY A 159 -4.37 16.04 19.54
C GLY A 159 -3.01 16.58 20.02
N GLU A 160 -3.03 17.37 21.08
CA GLU A 160 -1.86 17.94 21.76
C GLU A 160 -1.25 16.89 22.71
N LEU A 161 0.09 16.80 22.72
CA LEU A 161 0.83 15.94 23.62
C LEU A 161 1.08 16.68 24.93
N VAL A 162 0.70 16.07 26.05
CA VAL A 162 1.04 16.56 27.39
C VAL A 162 2.42 16.00 27.76
N ILE A 163 3.38 16.89 27.99
CA ILE A 163 4.79 16.55 28.30
C ILE A 163 5.17 16.84 29.76
N ASP A 164 4.23 17.21 30.62
CA ASP A 164 4.49 17.43 32.03
C ASP A 164 4.63 16.09 32.79
N SER A 165 5.85 15.81 33.29
CA SER A 165 6.19 14.56 34.00
C SER A 165 5.27 14.28 35.19
N SER A 166 4.83 15.30 35.93
CA SER A 166 3.93 15.12 37.07
C SER A 166 2.55 14.62 36.62
N LYS A 167 2.04 15.19 35.52
CA LYS A 167 0.76 14.77 34.93
C LYS A 167 0.85 13.37 34.31
N ILE A 168 1.98 13.03 33.69
CA ILE A 168 2.25 11.69 33.14
C ILE A 168 2.24 10.67 34.27
N ALA A 169 3.03 10.89 35.33
CA ALA A 169 3.12 9.99 36.48
C ALA A 169 1.77 9.78 37.16
N LYS A 170 1.03 10.86 37.47
CA LYS A 170 -0.31 10.77 38.08
C LYS A 170 -1.28 9.95 37.22
N ARG A 171 -1.28 10.18 35.91
CA ARG A 171 -2.15 9.44 34.98
C ARG A 171 -1.79 7.96 34.93
N TYR A 172 -0.50 7.62 34.87
CA TYR A 172 -0.05 6.23 34.79
C TYR A 172 -0.33 5.47 36.09
N LEU A 173 -0.05 6.08 37.25
CA LEU A 173 -0.34 5.51 38.57
C LEU A 173 -1.82 5.17 38.75
N CYS A 174 -2.75 6.02 38.27
CA CYS A 174 -4.18 5.76 38.40
C CYS A 174 -4.75 4.73 37.41
N LYS A 175 -4.12 4.49 36.25
CA LYS A 175 -4.74 3.72 35.16
C LYS A 175 -4.09 2.39 34.80
N GLY A 176 -2.77 2.27 34.94
CA GLY A 176 -2.04 1.12 34.38
C GLY A 176 -0.90 0.59 35.24
N PHE A 177 -0.35 1.40 36.15
CA PHE A 177 0.83 1.04 36.93
C PHE A 177 0.67 -0.27 37.72
N PHE A 178 -0.46 -0.48 38.39
CA PHE A 178 -0.64 -1.68 39.22
C PHE A 178 -0.65 -2.98 38.40
N ILE A 179 -1.17 -2.97 37.17
CA ILE A 179 -1.17 -4.14 36.29
C ILE A 179 0.26 -4.45 35.84
N ASP A 180 0.99 -3.42 35.40
CA ASP A 180 2.39 -3.55 35.00
C ASP A 180 3.26 -4.01 36.17
N LEU A 181 3.02 -3.49 37.38
CA LEU A 181 3.73 -3.87 38.60
C LEU A 181 3.50 -5.35 38.94
N ILE A 182 2.25 -5.80 39.01
CA ILE A 182 1.93 -7.20 39.31
C ILE A 182 2.54 -8.14 38.26
N ALA A 183 2.51 -7.76 36.98
CA ALA A 183 3.12 -8.56 35.91
C ALA A 183 4.66 -8.66 36.04
N ALA A 184 5.31 -7.62 36.57
CA ALA A 184 6.76 -7.53 36.76
C ALA A 184 7.31 -8.23 38.01
N LEU A 185 6.46 -8.58 38.99
CA LEU A 185 6.92 -9.20 40.24
C LEU A 185 7.52 -10.59 39.99
N PRO A 186 8.71 -10.94 40.49
CA PRO A 186 9.31 -12.27 40.33
C PRO A 186 8.71 -13.31 41.31
N LEU A 187 7.37 -13.47 41.31
CA LEU A 187 6.65 -14.33 42.25
C LEU A 187 7.08 -15.82 42.17
N PRO A 188 7.25 -16.44 40.99
CA PRO A 188 7.74 -17.81 40.86
C PRO A 188 9.13 -18.00 41.48
N GLN A 189 10.03 -17.02 41.31
CA GLN A 189 11.38 -17.08 41.87
C GLN A 189 11.36 -17.00 43.40
N VAL A 190 10.60 -16.05 43.96
CA VAL A 190 10.40 -15.93 45.41
C VAL A 190 9.80 -17.23 45.98
N LEU A 191 8.79 -17.78 45.32
CA LEU A 191 8.17 -19.04 45.71
C LEU A 191 9.20 -20.18 45.76
N ILE A 192 9.94 -20.37 44.68
CA ILE A 192 10.83 -21.53 44.49
C ILE A 192 12.06 -21.50 45.42
N TRP A 193 12.54 -20.32 45.78
CA TRP A 193 13.76 -20.15 46.56
C TRP A 193 13.52 -19.83 48.03
N ILE A 194 12.39 -19.21 48.38
CA ILE A 194 12.12 -18.80 49.76
C ILE A 194 11.01 -19.66 50.36
N ILE A 195 9.87 -19.78 49.68
CA ILE A 195 8.68 -20.43 50.26
C ILE A 195 8.82 -21.97 50.23
N ILE A 196 9.14 -22.57 49.07
CA ILE A 196 9.22 -24.04 48.93
C ILE A 196 10.23 -24.68 49.90
N PRO A 197 11.46 -24.15 50.08
CA PRO A 197 12.40 -24.71 51.05
C PRO A 197 11.94 -24.56 52.51
N ASN A 198 11.19 -23.50 52.83
CA ASN A 198 10.68 -23.27 54.20
C ASN A 198 9.42 -24.09 54.52
N LEU A 199 8.76 -24.66 53.52
CA LEU A 199 7.63 -25.59 53.69
C LEU A 199 8.09 -27.04 54.00
N ARG A 200 9.40 -27.27 54.20
CA ARG A 200 10.01 -28.57 54.55
C ARG A 200 9.31 -29.17 55.78
N GLY A 201 8.52 -30.22 55.54
CA GLY A 201 7.76 -30.96 56.57
C GLY A 201 6.25 -31.05 56.27
N SER A 202 5.69 -30.17 55.43
CA SER A 202 4.29 -30.23 55.02
C SER A 202 4.09 -31.08 53.76
N THR A 203 2.93 -31.72 53.62
CA THR A 203 2.64 -32.64 52.49
C THR A 203 2.89 -31.99 51.12
N MET A 204 3.52 -32.72 50.19
CA MET A 204 3.81 -32.34 48.78
C MET A 204 2.61 -31.73 48.02
N ARG A 205 1.39 -32.01 48.49
CA ARG A 205 0.13 -31.39 48.05
C ARG A 205 0.11 -29.87 48.18
N ASN A 206 0.61 -29.32 49.29
CA ASN A 206 0.59 -27.87 49.54
C ASN A 206 1.53 -27.14 48.56
N THR A 207 2.71 -27.70 48.29
CA THR A 207 3.69 -27.13 47.37
C THR A 207 3.16 -27.02 45.93
N LYS A 208 2.48 -28.05 45.41
CA LYS A 208 1.89 -28.04 44.05
C LYS A 208 0.74 -27.05 43.91
N ASN A 209 -0.16 -26.99 44.89
CA ASN A 209 -1.26 -26.03 44.90
C ASN A 209 -0.77 -24.58 44.92
N VAL A 210 0.26 -24.30 45.75
CA VAL A 210 0.87 -22.97 45.84
C VAL A 210 1.57 -22.61 44.52
N LEU A 211 2.31 -23.55 43.91
CA LEU A 211 2.94 -23.36 42.60
C LEU A 211 1.92 -23.01 41.51
N ARG A 212 0.82 -23.76 41.43
CA ARG A 212 -0.27 -23.50 40.49
C ARG A 212 -0.90 -22.12 40.72
N PHE A 213 -1.19 -21.76 41.98
CA PHE A 213 -1.81 -20.49 42.31
C PHE A 213 -0.96 -19.29 41.87
N PHE A 214 0.32 -19.25 42.25
CA PHE A 214 1.19 -18.11 41.93
C PHE A 214 1.48 -18.00 40.43
N ILE A 215 1.63 -19.12 39.72
CA ILE A 215 1.84 -19.10 38.27
C ILE A 215 0.60 -18.56 37.57
N ILE A 216 -0.59 -19.03 37.89
CA ILE A 216 -1.84 -18.52 37.29
C ILE A 216 -2.06 -17.05 37.64
N PHE A 217 -1.84 -16.67 38.91
CA PHE A 217 -1.99 -15.31 39.38
C PHE A 217 -1.11 -14.32 38.62
N GLN A 218 0.12 -14.73 38.25
CA GLN A 218 1.01 -13.89 37.44
C GLN A 218 0.73 -13.98 35.93
N TYR A 219 0.33 -15.14 35.44
CA TYR A 219 0.06 -15.38 34.01
C TYR A 219 -1.07 -14.47 33.49
N LEU A 220 -2.14 -14.29 34.27
CA LEU A 220 -3.32 -13.51 33.85
C LEU A 220 -3.02 -12.02 33.59
N PRO A 221 -2.37 -11.26 34.50
CA PRO A 221 -1.93 -9.89 34.24
C PRO A 221 -1.06 -9.77 32.98
N ARG A 222 -0.14 -10.72 32.77
CA ARG A 222 0.76 -10.70 31.60
C ARG A 222 0.02 -10.91 30.30
N LEU A 223 -0.93 -11.84 30.27
CA LEU A 223 -1.81 -12.05 29.14
C LEU A 223 -2.65 -10.79 28.88
N PHE A 224 -3.17 -10.17 29.94
CA PHE A 224 -3.96 -8.95 29.83
C PHE A 224 -3.17 -7.79 29.20
N LEU A 225 -1.87 -7.67 29.48
CA LEU A 225 -1.00 -6.63 28.89
C LEU A 225 -0.80 -6.76 27.38
N ILE A 226 -0.92 -7.96 26.81
CA ILE A 226 -0.74 -8.19 25.37
C ILE A 226 -1.89 -7.60 24.56
N PHE A 227 -3.13 -7.63 25.05
CA PHE A 227 -4.29 -7.09 24.32
C PHE A 227 -4.20 -5.59 24.01
N PRO A 228 -3.97 -4.69 24.98
CA PRO A 228 -3.85 -3.26 24.69
C PRO A 228 -2.59 -2.95 23.88
N LEU A 229 -1.50 -3.70 24.08
CA LEU A 229 -0.26 -3.51 23.32
C LEU A 229 -0.43 -3.90 21.84
N SER A 230 -0.99 -5.08 21.57
CA SER A 230 -1.29 -5.55 20.22
C SER A 230 -2.28 -4.63 19.50
N SER A 231 -3.33 -4.15 20.20
CA SER A 231 -4.27 -3.16 19.66
C SER A 231 -3.58 -1.83 19.31
N GLN A 232 -2.69 -1.33 20.16
CA GLN A 232 -1.95 -0.09 19.88
C GLN A 232 -1.07 -0.22 18.64
N ILE A 233 -0.34 -1.31 18.50
CA ILE A 233 0.57 -1.48 17.36
C ILE A 233 -0.24 -1.76 16.07
N ALA A 234 -1.36 -2.50 16.16
CA ALA A 234 -2.27 -2.71 15.03
C ALA A 234 -2.91 -1.39 14.52
N LYS A 235 -3.26 -0.47 15.44
CA LYS A 235 -3.77 0.86 15.06
C LYS A 235 -2.69 1.76 14.43
N ALA A 236 -1.43 1.61 14.84
CA ALA A 236 -0.33 2.46 14.38
C ALA A 236 0.20 2.07 12.98
N ASN A 237 0.16 0.78 12.63
CA ASN A 237 0.80 0.27 11.40
C ASN A 237 -0.20 -0.38 10.41
N GLY A 238 -1.51 -0.31 10.66
CA GLY A 238 -2.44 -1.30 10.10
C GLY A 238 -2.20 -2.66 10.76
N LEU A 239 -3.15 -3.59 10.66
CA LEU A 239 -3.08 -4.90 11.33
C LEU A 239 -1.70 -5.54 11.14
N MET A 240 -0.91 -5.61 12.23
CA MET A 240 0.50 -5.99 12.25
C MET A 240 0.78 -7.15 11.30
N THR A 241 1.35 -6.86 10.13
CA THR A 241 2.78 -6.60 9.93
C THR A 241 3.01 -5.96 8.56
N GLU A 242 4.20 -5.40 8.30
CA GLU A 242 4.61 -4.92 6.96
C GLU A 242 4.34 -5.96 5.85
N THR A 243 4.21 -7.24 6.22
CA THR A 243 3.78 -8.35 5.37
C THR A 243 2.57 -9.09 5.96
N PRO A 244 1.57 -9.55 5.19
CA PRO A 244 0.43 -10.33 5.71
C PRO A 244 0.83 -11.61 6.49
N TRP A 245 2.01 -12.17 6.20
CA TRP A 245 2.51 -13.41 6.80
C TRP A 245 2.86 -13.33 8.28
N ALA A 246 3.31 -12.18 8.79
CA ALA A 246 3.66 -12.11 10.21
C ALA A 246 2.41 -11.97 11.11
N GLY A 247 1.27 -11.51 10.58
CA GLY A 247 -0.04 -11.65 11.23
C GLY A 247 -0.48 -13.11 11.36
N ALA A 248 -0.28 -13.91 10.30
CA ALA A 248 -0.48 -15.37 10.35
C ALA A 248 0.42 -16.04 11.39
N ALA A 249 1.74 -15.78 11.34
CA ALA A 249 2.70 -16.35 12.29
C ALA A 249 2.36 -16.00 13.75
N TYR A 250 1.89 -14.77 14.01
CA TYR A 250 1.44 -14.35 15.34
C TYR A 250 0.24 -15.17 15.84
N ASN A 251 -0.80 -15.35 15.02
CA ASN A 251 -1.96 -16.15 15.39
C ASN A 251 -1.59 -17.62 15.63
N LEU A 252 -0.71 -18.19 14.79
CA LEU A 252 -0.20 -19.55 14.98
C LEU A 252 0.58 -19.69 16.29
N MET A 253 1.42 -18.71 16.62
CA MET A 253 2.17 -18.70 17.88
C MET A 253 1.25 -18.62 19.10
N LEU A 254 0.18 -17.82 19.07
CA LEU A 254 -0.82 -17.80 20.15
C LEU A 254 -1.52 -19.15 20.31
N TYR A 255 -1.86 -19.82 19.20
CA TYR A 255 -2.43 -21.16 19.22
C TYR A 255 -1.47 -22.20 19.81
N MET A 256 -0.19 -22.17 19.40
CA MET A 256 0.86 -23.02 19.97
C MET A 256 1.08 -22.75 21.46
N LEU A 257 1.03 -21.49 21.89
CA LEU A 257 1.15 -21.11 23.30
C LEU A 257 -0.02 -21.66 24.14
N ALA A 258 -1.25 -21.57 23.65
CA ALA A 258 -2.40 -22.15 24.34
C ALA A 258 -2.25 -23.68 24.49
N SER A 259 -1.82 -24.36 23.42
CA SER A 259 -1.51 -25.78 23.46
C SER A 259 -0.41 -26.13 24.48
N HIS A 260 0.67 -25.36 24.50
CA HIS A 260 1.76 -25.52 25.47
C HIS A 260 1.26 -25.41 26.92
N VAL A 261 0.44 -24.40 27.21
CA VAL A 261 -0.17 -24.21 28.54
C VAL A 261 -1.05 -25.41 28.92
N LEU A 262 -1.90 -25.88 28.01
CA LEU A 262 -2.77 -27.03 28.25
C LEU A 262 -1.97 -28.32 28.48
N GLY A 263 -0.92 -28.57 27.70
CA GLY A 263 -0.04 -29.72 27.86
C GLY A 263 0.71 -29.69 29.20
N ALA A 264 1.21 -28.52 29.61
CA ALA A 264 1.87 -28.35 30.90
C ALA A 264 0.91 -28.53 32.09
N CYS A 265 -0.32 -28.02 31.98
CA CYS A 265 -1.39 -28.26 32.95
C CYS A 265 -1.71 -29.75 33.06
N TRP A 266 -1.85 -30.43 31.91
CA TRP A 266 -2.11 -31.87 31.86
C TRP A 266 -1.00 -32.66 32.55
N TYR A 267 0.28 -32.34 32.32
CA TYR A 267 1.41 -32.98 33.02
C TYR A 267 1.32 -32.85 34.53
N LEU A 268 1.10 -31.63 35.06
CA LEU A 268 1.01 -31.41 36.50
C LEU A 268 -0.18 -32.17 37.10
N LEU A 269 -1.32 -32.17 36.42
CA LEU A 269 -2.51 -32.90 36.84
C LEU A 269 -2.29 -34.42 36.78
N SER A 270 -1.52 -34.94 35.82
CA SER A 270 -1.10 -36.35 35.78
C SER A 270 -0.29 -36.73 37.02
N ILE A 271 0.67 -35.89 37.43
CA ILE A 271 1.45 -36.09 38.67
C ILE A 271 0.53 -36.07 39.91
N GLU A 272 -0.46 -35.17 39.94
CA GLU A 272 -1.43 -35.09 41.04
C GLU A 272 -2.36 -36.31 41.11
N ARG A 273 -2.76 -36.85 39.95
CA ARG A 273 -3.57 -38.08 39.87
C ARG A 273 -2.77 -39.32 40.24
N GLN A 274 -1.49 -39.38 39.85
CA GLN A 274 -0.57 -40.44 40.26
C GLN A 274 -0.36 -40.42 41.79
N GLU A 275 -0.11 -39.26 42.38
CA GLU A 275 -0.02 -39.12 43.85
C GLU A 275 -1.34 -39.48 44.54
N ALA A 276 -2.49 -39.11 43.96
CA ALA A 276 -3.80 -39.46 44.54
C ALA A 276 -4.02 -40.98 44.59
N CYS A 277 -3.57 -41.72 43.57
CA CYS A 277 -3.57 -43.18 43.62
C CYS A 277 -2.70 -43.71 44.77
N TRP A 278 -1.46 -43.23 44.89
CA TRP A 278 -0.56 -43.66 45.96
C TRP A 278 -1.13 -43.39 47.35
N ARG A 279 -1.77 -42.23 47.54
CA ARG A 279 -2.46 -41.90 48.79
C ARG A 279 -3.66 -42.81 49.05
N SER A 280 -4.38 -43.23 48.02
CA SER A 280 -5.49 -44.18 48.14
C SER A 280 -5.00 -45.54 48.65
N VAL A 281 -3.90 -46.06 48.09
CA VAL A 281 -3.26 -47.30 48.56
C VAL A 281 -2.77 -47.12 50.01
N CYS A 282 -2.07 -46.02 50.28
CA CYS A 282 -1.56 -45.69 51.61
C CYS A 282 -2.66 -45.63 52.69
N ASN A 283 -3.87 -45.17 52.32
CA ASN A 283 -5.01 -45.13 53.23
C ASN A 283 -5.50 -46.51 53.63
N VAL A 284 -5.45 -47.48 52.70
CA VAL A 284 -5.79 -48.88 52.97
C VAL A 284 -4.72 -49.53 53.84
N GLU A 285 -3.45 -49.16 53.66
CA GLU A 285 -2.29 -49.70 54.39
C GLU A 285 -2.00 -48.98 55.73
N LYS A 286 -2.90 -48.11 56.22
CA LYS A 286 -2.73 -47.49 57.54
C LYS A 286 -2.80 -48.55 58.66
N PRO A 287 -1.94 -48.46 59.70
CA PRO A 287 -1.05 -47.34 60.05
C PRO A 287 0.38 -47.44 59.46
N TYR A 288 0.69 -48.46 58.68
CA TYR A 288 2.06 -48.74 58.19
C TYR A 288 2.56 -47.74 57.14
N CYS A 289 1.65 -47.08 56.41
CA CYS A 289 1.99 -46.05 55.43
C CYS A 289 1.78 -44.62 55.95
N GLN A 290 2.72 -43.73 55.64
CA GLN A 290 2.62 -42.28 55.89
C GLN A 290 2.75 -41.48 54.59
N TYR A 291 1.96 -40.42 54.42
CA TYR A 291 2.03 -39.59 53.22
C TYR A 291 3.40 -38.93 52.98
N GLY A 292 4.23 -38.80 54.02
CA GLY A 292 5.61 -38.31 53.89
C GLY A 292 6.52 -39.26 53.10
N PHE A 293 6.17 -40.55 52.98
CA PHE A 293 6.96 -41.54 52.25
C PHE A 293 7.03 -41.28 50.74
N PHE A 294 6.11 -40.48 50.20
CA PHE A 294 6.09 -40.08 48.78
C PHE A 294 7.05 -38.93 48.44
N ASP A 295 7.82 -38.40 49.40
CA ASP A 295 8.89 -37.44 49.17
C ASP A 295 10.22 -38.19 48.99
N CYS A 296 10.92 -37.96 47.87
CA CYS A 296 12.17 -38.66 47.59
C CYS A 296 13.28 -38.37 48.61
N HIS A 297 13.20 -37.28 49.39
CA HIS A 297 14.15 -37.03 50.47
C HIS A 297 14.07 -38.07 51.60
N ARG A 298 12.95 -38.79 51.72
CA ARG A 298 12.73 -39.85 52.72
C ARG A 298 13.00 -41.25 52.18
N VAL A 299 13.54 -41.38 50.96
CA VAL A 299 13.88 -42.69 50.38
C VAL A 299 14.86 -43.48 51.25
N ALA A 300 15.82 -42.79 51.87
CA ALA A 300 16.81 -43.38 52.78
C ALA A 300 16.26 -43.70 54.19
N ASP A 301 15.02 -43.36 54.51
CA ASP A 301 14.40 -43.67 55.81
C ASP A 301 14.14 -45.18 55.94
N PRO A 302 14.66 -45.86 56.99
CA PRO A 302 14.44 -47.29 57.20
C PRO A 302 12.96 -47.70 57.24
N HIS A 303 12.09 -46.88 57.83
CA HIS A 303 10.65 -47.18 57.93
C HIS A 303 9.98 -47.16 56.55
N ARG A 304 10.32 -46.17 55.72
CA ARG A 304 9.83 -46.08 54.34
C ARG A 304 10.34 -47.24 53.50
N ASN A 305 11.61 -47.62 53.62
CA ASN A 305 12.20 -48.72 52.85
C ASN A 305 11.56 -50.07 53.20
N SER A 306 11.32 -50.33 54.49
CA SER A 306 10.59 -51.52 54.93
C SER A 306 9.17 -51.57 54.37
N TRP A 307 8.45 -50.44 54.40
CA TRP A 307 7.10 -50.33 53.84
C TRP A 307 7.08 -50.52 52.32
N PHE A 308 8.02 -49.91 51.58
CA PHE A 308 8.07 -50.00 50.12
C PHE A 308 8.30 -51.44 49.63
N LYS A 309 9.11 -52.22 50.36
CA LYS A 309 9.34 -53.65 50.05
C LYS A 309 8.13 -54.54 50.32
N SER A 310 7.28 -54.18 51.29
CA SER A 310 6.08 -54.96 51.63
C SER A 310 4.82 -54.49 50.90
N SER A 311 4.79 -53.24 50.44
CA SER A 311 3.64 -52.65 49.72
C SER A 311 3.62 -53.03 48.25
N ASN A 312 2.42 -53.20 47.70
CA ASN A 312 2.20 -53.43 46.28
C ASN A 312 1.82 -52.14 45.52
N VAL A 313 2.20 -50.97 46.05
CA VAL A 313 1.81 -49.65 45.53
C VAL A 313 2.18 -49.44 44.05
N SER A 314 3.34 -49.92 43.60
CA SER A 314 3.80 -49.76 42.21
C SER A 314 2.88 -50.46 41.21
N ASN A 315 2.42 -51.68 41.53
CA ASN A 315 1.54 -52.43 40.65
C ASN A 315 0.09 -51.94 40.74
N LEU A 316 -0.40 -51.65 41.95
CA LEU A 316 -1.77 -51.15 42.15
C LEU A 316 -1.98 -49.79 41.47
N CYS A 317 -0.98 -48.93 41.43
CA CYS A 317 -1.04 -47.64 40.75
C CYS A 317 -0.55 -47.67 39.31
N ASN A 318 -0.43 -48.86 38.72
CA ASN A 318 -0.25 -49.02 37.28
C ASN A 318 -1.62 -49.20 36.61
N GLN A 319 -1.80 -48.61 35.42
CA GLN A 319 -3.09 -48.63 34.71
C GLN A 319 -3.56 -50.05 34.34
N VAL A 320 -2.64 -51.01 34.25
CA VAL A 320 -2.90 -52.40 33.87
C VAL A 320 -3.78 -53.15 34.87
N TYR A 321 -3.68 -52.84 36.17
CA TYR A 321 -4.41 -53.57 37.23
C TYR A 321 -5.80 -53.01 37.53
N GLY A 322 -6.17 -51.87 36.94
CA GLY A 322 -7.52 -51.29 37.06
C GLY A 322 -7.95 -50.80 38.45
N PHE A 323 -7.05 -50.83 39.45
CA PHE A 323 -7.36 -50.40 40.83
C PHE A 323 -7.73 -48.92 40.94
N TYR A 324 -7.14 -48.07 40.10
CA TYR A 324 -7.41 -46.63 40.09
C TYR A 324 -7.73 -46.13 38.68
N GLN A 325 -8.83 -45.39 38.54
CA GLN A 325 -9.27 -44.85 37.25
C GLN A 325 -8.51 -43.56 36.92
N PHE A 326 -7.52 -43.65 36.02
CA PHE A 326 -6.71 -42.51 35.61
C PHE A 326 -7.35 -41.62 34.53
N GLY A 327 -8.26 -42.18 33.72
CA GLY A 327 -8.93 -41.44 32.64
C GLY A 327 -7.94 -40.79 31.65
N ILE A 328 -8.12 -39.51 31.34
CA ILE A 328 -7.28 -38.73 30.40
C ILE A 328 -5.80 -38.66 30.80
N TYR A 329 -5.48 -38.96 32.06
CA TYR A 329 -4.11 -38.94 32.58
C TYR A 329 -3.42 -40.29 32.48
N GLY A 330 -4.15 -41.36 32.14
CA GLY A 330 -3.60 -42.72 32.05
C GLY A 330 -2.48 -42.84 31.02
N ASP A 331 -2.62 -42.16 29.88
CA ASP A 331 -1.63 -42.13 28.81
C ASP A 331 -0.25 -41.62 29.30
N ALA A 332 -0.23 -40.71 30.29
CA ALA A 332 1.01 -40.22 30.89
C ALA A 332 1.79 -41.32 31.65
N LEU A 333 1.06 -42.28 32.26
CA LEU A 333 1.66 -43.39 32.99
C LEU A 333 2.09 -44.50 32.02
N ILE A 334 1.24 -44.86 31.05
CA ILE A 334 1.55 -45.88 30.02
C ILE A 334 2.80 -45.47 29.24
N SER A 335 2.86 -44.21 28.80
CA SER A 335 3.96 -43.69 28.00
C SER A 335 5.17 -43.26 28.85
N GLY A 336 5.16 -43.46 30.17
CA GLY A 336 6.28 -43.14 31.06
C GLY A 336 6.66 -41.64 31.09
N VAL A 337 5.72 -40.74 30.84
CA VAL A 337 5.98 -39.29 30.68
C VAL A 337 6.43 -38.66 32.00
N THR A 338 5.93 -39.16 33.13
CA THR A 338 6.22 -38.61 34.47
C THR A 338 7.66 -38.87 34.96
N ASN A 339 8.31 -39.94 34.46
CA ASN A 339 9.71 -40.30 34.73
C ASN A 339 10.68 -39.95 33.58
N SER A 340 10.16 -39.51 32.43
CA SER A 340 10.98 -39.19 31.25
C SER A 340 11.84 -37.93 31.42
N PRO A 341 12.99 -37.83 30.70
CA PRO A 341 13.79 -36.61 30.68
C PRO A 341 13.02 -35.42 30.11
N PHE A 342 13.43 -34.20 30.48
CA PHE A 342 12.68 -32.96 30.20
C PHE A 342 12.27 -32.78 28.73
N VAL A 343 13.18 -33.02 27.79
CA VAL A 343 12.92 -32.83 26.36
C VAL A 343 11.81 -33.75 25.87
N ASN A 344 11.87 -35.03 26.22
CA ASN A 344 10.89 -36.03 25.80
C ASN A 344 9.50 -35.71 26.39
N LYS A 345 9.43 -35.43 27.70
CA LYS A 345 8.15 -35.09 28.33
C LYS A 345 7.57 -33.77 27.81
N TYR A 346 8.40 -32.77 27.51
CA TYR A 346 7.96 -31.49 26.96
C TYR A 346 7.30 -31.67 25.59
N PHE A 347 7.98 -32.31 24.64
CA PHE A 347 7.42 -32.50 23.29
C PHE A 347 6.18 -33.39 23.30
N TYR A 348 6.15 -34.41 24.16
CA TYR A 348 4.97 -35.26 24.32
C TYR A 348 3.76 -34.45 24.83
N CYS A 349 3.95 -33.63 25.87
CA CYS A 349 2.88 -32.81 26.43
C CYS A 349 2.43 -31.70 25.46
N LEU A 350 3.36 -31.12 24.69
CA LEU A 350 3.03 -30.16 23.63
C LEU A 350 2.20 -30.83 22.53
N TRP A 351 2.58 -32.04 22.09
CA TRP A 351 1.81 -32.83 21.14
C TRP A 351 0.42 -33.17 21.67
N TRP A 352 0.31 -33.59 22.93
CA TRP A 352 -0.97 -33.86 23.59
C TRP A 352 -1.88 -32.63 23.58
N GLY A 353 -1.31 -31.45 23.88
CA GLY A 353 -2.02 -30.16 23.80
C GLY A 353 -2.51 -29.85 22.38
N LEU A 354 -1.65 -30.02 21.37
CA LEU A 354 -1.96 -29.66 19.98
C LEU A 354 -3.06 -30.57 19.43
N LYS A 355 -2.95 -31.87 19.72
CA LYS A 355 -3.90 -32.91 19.33
C LYS A 355 -5.30 -32.58 19.86
N ASN A 356 -5.42 -32.28 21.16
CA ASN A 356 -6.72 -32.03 21.77
C ASN A 356 -7.28 -30.64 21.48
N LEU A 357 -6.43 -29.62 21.33
CA LEU A 357 -6.87 -28.26 20.97
C LEU A 357 -7.34 -28.18 19.51
N SER A 358 -6.82 -29.03 18.62
CA SER A 358 -7.23 -29.04 17.20
C SER A 358 -8.66 -29.50 16.96
N SER A 359 -9.29 -30.16 17.95
CA SER A 359 -10.56 -30.89 17.85
C SER A 359 -10.58 -32.04 16.82
N LEU A 360 -9.73 -32.03 15.79
CA LEU A 360 -9.61 -33.06 14.75
C LEU A 360 -8.99 -34.36 15.27
N GLY A 361 -8.00 -34.24 16.16
CA GLY A 361 -7.31 -35.38 16.77
C GLY A 361 -7.79 -35.74 18.17
N GLN A 362 -8.87 -35.11 18.66
CA GLN A 362 -9.28 -35.20 20.05
C GLN A 362 -9.79 -36.61 20.41
N ASN A 363 -9.20 -37.23 21.43
CA ASN A 363 -9.56 -38.56 21.89
C ASN A 363 -9.60 -38.64 23.42
N LEU A 364 -10.22 -37.64 24.05
CA LEU A 364 -10.33 -37.56 25.51
C LEU A 364 -11.30 -38.62 26.04
N SER A 365 -10.79 -39.58 26.81
CA SER A 365 -11.56 -40.57 27.55
C SER A 365 -11.54 -40.26 29.06
N THR A 366 -12.62 -39.68 29.57
CA THR A 366 -12.67 -39.22 30.96
C THR A 366 -13.10 -40.31 31.95
N SER A 367 -12.57 -40.29 33.17
CA SER A 367 -13.17 -41.01 34.32
C SER A 367 -14.39 -40.27 34.90
N THR A 368 -15.01 -40.84 35.93
CA THR A 368 -16.12 -40.19 36.68
C THR A 368 -15.67 -39.04 37.59
N TYR A 369 -14.37 -38.74 37.64
CA TYR A 369 -13.83 -37.67 38.47
C TYR A 369 -14.23 -36.28 37.94
N VAL A 370 -15.01 -35.53 38.73
CA VAL A 370 -15.56 -34.22 38.35
C VAL A 370 -14.50 -33.23 37.86
N GLY A 371 -13.34 -33.17 38.52
CA GLY A 371 -12.27 -32.23 38.13
C GLY A 371 -11.66 -32.54 36.76
N GLU A 372 -11.64 -33.81 36.36
CA GLU A 372 -11.19 -34.24 35.03
C GLU A 372 -12.23 -33.91 33.96
N ILE A 373 -13.50 -34.17 34.25
CA ILE A 373 -14.62 -33.83 33.33
C ILE A 373 -14.62 -32.32 33.06
N ILE A 374 -14.49 -31.49 34.10
CA ILE A 374 -14.42 -30.02 33.94
C ILE A 374 -13.22 -29.62 33.08
N PHE A 375 -12.03 -30.21 33.32
CA PHE A 375 -10.85 -29.92 32.52
C PHE A 375 -11.03 -30.33 31.05
N ALA A 376 -11.61 -31.50 30.78
CA ALA A 376 -11.91 -31.96 29.43
C ALA A 376 -12.92 -31.05 28.71
N ILE A 377 -13.96 -30.58 29.40
CA ILE A 377 -14.93 -29.60 28.86
C ILE A 377 -14.21 -28.29 28.50
N ILE A 378 -13.32 -27.78 29.35
CA ILE A 378 -12.53 -26.58 29.07
C ILE A 378 -11.64 -26.78 27.84
N VAL A 379 -10.95 -27.91 27.73
CA VAL A 379 -10.09 -28.22 26.57
C VAL A 379 -10.91 -28.29 25.28
N ALA A 380 -12.05 -28.98 25.30
CA ALA A 380 -12.92 -29.13 24.13
C ALA A 380 -13.51 -27.77 23.66
N THR A 381 -14.02 -26.97 24.61
CA THR A 381 -14.61 -25.65 24.30
C THR A 381 -13.55 -24.65 23.83
N LEU A 382 -12.40 -24.60 24.50
CA LEU A 382 -11.29 -23.73 24.12
C LEU A 382 -10.70 -24.14 22.76
N GLY A 383 -10.58 -25.43 22.49
CA GLY A 383 -10.13 -25.97 21.20
C GLY A 383 -10.98 -25.51 20.04
N LEU A 384 -12.30 -25.69 20.14
CA LEU A 384 -13.24 -25.25 19.11
C LEU A 384 -13.12 -23.75 18.81
N VAL A 385 -13.08 -22.91 19.86
CA VAL A 385 -12.98 -21.45 19.70
C VAL A 385 -11.64 -21.04 19.10
N LEU A 386 -10.52 -21.53 19.64
CA LEU A 386 -9.19 -21.12 19.18
C LEU A 386 -8.89 -21.62 17.77
N PHE A 387 -9.31 -22.85 17.43
CA PHE A 387 -9.11 -23.39 16.09
C PHE A 387 -9.97 -22.65 15.05
N GLY A 388 -11.23 -22.33 15.39
CA GLY A 388 -12.09 -21.49 14.56
C GLY A 388 -11.51 -20.08 14.32
N LEU A 389 -11.00 -19.44 15.36
CA LEU A 389 -10.32 -18.13 15.25
C LEU A 389 -9.05 -18.21 14.39
N LEU A 390 -8.26 -19.28 14.54
CA LEU A 390 -7.07 -19.50 13.72
C LEU A 390 -7.44 -19.57 12.23
N ILE A 391 -8.41 -20.42 11.87
CA ILE A 391 -8.84 -20.56 10.47
C ILE A 391 -9.42 -19.24 9.94
N GLY A 392 -10.32 -18.59 10.69
CA GLY A 392 -10.95 -17.33 10.25
C GLY A 392 -9.96 -16.19 10.04
N ASN A 393 -9.00 -16.02 10.95
CA ASN A 393 -7.95 -15.02 10.80
C ASN A 393 -7.03 -15.35 9.62
N MET A 394 -6.61 -16.61 9.47
CA MET A 394 -5.78 -17.06 8.34
C MET A 394 -6.45 -16.83 6.99
N GLN A 395 -7.76 -17.12 6.89
CA GLN A 395 -8.54 -16.87 5.69
C GLN A 395 -8.56 -15.39 5.33
N THR A 396 -8.74 -14.50 6.32
CA THR A 396 -8.74 -13.05 6.11
C THR A 396 -7.39 -12.56 5.54
N TYR A 397 -6.26 -13.08 6.06
CA TYR A 397 -4.93 -12.72 5.54
C TYR A 397 -4.71 -13.22 4.11
N LEU A 398 -5.08 -14.47 3.82
CA LEU A 398 -4.97 -15.01 2.46
C LEU A 398 -5.84 -14.23 1.46
N GLN A 399 -7.06 -13.87 1.85
CA GLN A 399 -7.95 -13.06 1.03
C GLN A 399 -7.38 -11.67 0.75
N SER A 400 -6.73 -11.03 1.75
CA SER A 400 -6.14 -9.70 1.57
C SER A 400 -5.06 -9.66 0.47
N ILE A 401 -4.32 -10.76 0.29
CA ILE A 401 -3.32 -10.89 -0.78
C ILE A 401 -4.01 -11.08 -2.14
N THR A 402 -5.12 -11.82 -2.18
CA THR A 402 -5.80 -12.16 -3.43
C THR A 402 -6.77 -11.09 -3.93
N VAL A 403 -7.12 -10.07 -3.14
CA VAL A 403 -8.12 -9.03 -3.53
C VAL A 403 -7.87 -8.48 -4.93
N ARG A 404 -6.65 -8.03 -5.24
CA ARG A 404 -6.36 -7.41 -6.54
C ARG A 404 -6.44 -8.39 -7.71
N PHE A 405 -6.03 -9.63 -7.47
CA PHE A 405 -6.15 -10.69 -8.47
C PHE A 405 -7.61 -11.10 -8.68
N GLU A 406 -8.40 -11.19 -7.60
CA GLU A 406 -9.82 -11.49 -7.66
C GLU A 406 -10.61 -10.37 -8.33
N GLU A 407 -10.32 -9.10 -8.04
CA GLU A 407 -10.90 -7.95 -8.75
C GLU A 407 -10.67 -8.04 -10.26
N TRP A 408 -9.43 -8.36 -10.67
CA TRP A 408 -9.11 -8.58 -12.09
C TRP A 408 -9.88 -9.76 -12.67
N ARG A 409 -9.91 -10.89 -11.96
CA ARG A 409 -10.57 -12.12 -12.39
C ARG A 409 -12.07 -11.89 -12.58
N ILE A 410 -12.73 -11.24 -11.62
CA ILE A 410 -14.15 -10.89 -11.67
C ILE A 410 -14.41 -9.98 -12.88
N LYS A 411 -13.68 -8.86 -13.00
CA LYS A 411 -13.88 -7.92 -14.11
C LYS A 411 -13.66 -8.55 -15.48
N LYS A 412 -12.68 -9.46 -15.59
CA LYS A 412 -12.44 -10.24 -16.82
C LYS A 412 -13.60 -11.18 -17.12
N THR A 413 -14.07 -11.94 -16.13
CA THR A 413 -15.21 -12.86 -16.31
C THR A 413 -16.49 -12.12 -16.68
N ASP A 414 -16.79 -11.00 -16.02
CA ASP A 414 -17.96 -10.18 -16.31
C ASP A 414 -17.93 -9.63 -17.73
N THR A 415 -16.75 -9.16 -18.18
CA THR A 415 -16.58 -8.69 -19.56
C THR A 415 -16.80 -9.81 -20.57
N GLU A 416 -16.23 -11.00 -20.34
CA GLU A 416 -16.42 -12.15 -21.24
C GLU A 416 -17.88 -12.58 -21.32
N GLN A 417 -18.58 -12.65 -20.18
CA GLN A 417 -20.00 -12.97 -20.14
C GLN A 417 -20.83 -11.93 -20.89
N TRP A 418 -20.55 -10.64 -20.69
CA TRP A 418 -21.19 -9.55 -21.41
C TRP A 418 -20.97 -9.65 -22.93
N MET A 419 -19.73 -9.91 -23.37
CA MET A 419 -19.38 -10.07 -24.79
C MET A 419 -20.07 -11.29 -25.42
N HIS A 420 -20.17 -12.39 -24.66
CA HIS A 420 -20.85 -13.60 -25.09
C HIS A 420 -22.36 -13.38 -25.24
N HIS A 421 -22.99 -12.77 -24.24
CA HIS A 421 -24.42 -12.47 -24.24
C HIS A 421 -24.81 -11.54 -25.40
N ARG A 422 -23.94 -10.59 -25.76
CA ARG A 422 -24.11 -9.68 -26.91
C ARG A 422 -23.69 -10.27 -28.25
N GLN A 423 -23.24 -11.53 -28.29
CA GLN A 423 -22.83 -12.24 -29.51
C GLN A 423 -21.79 -11.47 -30.33
N LEU A 424 -20.83 -10.80 -29.66
CA LEU A 424 -19.83 -10.01 -30.38
C LEU A 424 -18.97 -10.90 -31.31
N PRO A 425 -18.58 -10.42 -32.50
CA PRO A 425 -17.62 -11.09 -33.38
C PRO A 425 -16.28 -11.38 -32.68
N SER A 426 -15.61 -12.47 -33.07
CA SER A 426 -14.35 -12.92 -32.47
C SER A 426 -13.24 -11.85 -32.53
N ALA A 427 -13.16 -11.11 -33.64
CA ALA A 427 -12.21 -10.01 -33.81
C ALA A 427 -12.42 -8.90 -32.77
N LEU A 428 -13.67 -8.46 -32.56
CA LEU A 428 -14.01 -7.43 -31.57
C LEU A 428 -13.76 -7.93 -30.15
N ARG A 429 -14.08 -9.20 -29.85
CA ARG A 429 -13.76 -9.80 -28.55
C ARG A 429 -12.25 -9.77 -28.26
N GLN A 430 -11.44 -10.08 -29.27
CA GLN A 430 -9.99 -10.04 -29.12
C GLN A 430 -9.47 -8.61 -28.90
N SER A 431 -10.01 -7.62 -29.62
CA SER A 431 -9.68 -6.21 -29.38
C SER A 431 -10.02 -5.76 -27.96
N VAL A 432 -11.20 -6.14 -27.44
CA VAL A 432 -11.60 -5.83 -26.05
C VAL A 432 -10.69 -6.52 -25.03
N ARG A 433 -10.29 -7.77 -25.27
CA ARG A 433 -9.34 -8.50 -24.41
C ARG A 433 -7.98 -7.80 -24.35
N ASN A 434 -7.44 -7.43 -25.51
CA ASN A 434 -6.15 -6.74 -25.61
C ASN A 434 -6.21 -5.40 -24.87
N TYR A 435 -7.27 -4.61 -25.09
CA TYR A 435 -7.47 -3.33 -24.39
C TYR A 435 -7.56 -3.49 -22.87
N ASN A 436 -8.37 -4.43 -22.38
CA ASN A 436 -8.50 -4.65 -20.94
C ASN A 436 -7.21 -5.16 -20.30
N GLN A 437 -6.46 -6.01 -21.00
CA GLN A 437 -5.17 -6.49 -20.54
C GLN A 437 -4.16 -5.35 -20.45
N TYR A 438 -4.05 -4.52 -21.49
CA TYR A 438 -3.15 -3.38 -21.50
C TYR A 438 -3.53 -2.36 -20.42
N LYS A 439 -4.82 -1.98 -20.34
CA LYS A 439 -5.34 -1.08 -19.30
C LYS A 439 -4.99 -1.57 -17.90
N TRP A 440 -5.11 -2.87 -17.63
CA TRP A 440 -4.73 -3.45 -16.34
C TRP A 440 -3.23 -3.34 -16.06
N VAL A 441 -2.39 -3.62 -17.05
CA VAL A 441 -0.92 -3.53 -16.92
C VAL A 441 -0.49 -2.07 -16.68
N ALA A 442 -1.07 -1.12 -17.40
CA ALA A 442 -0.75 0.31 -17.29
C ALA A 442 -1.22 0.91 -15.95
N THR A 443 -2.47 0.66 -15.56
CA THR A 443 -3.10 1.31 -14.38
C THR A 443 -3.01 0.49 -13.09
N ARG A 444 -2.63 -0.79 -13.17
CA ARG A 444 -2.74 -1.78 -12.07
C ARG A 444 -4.13 -1.85 -11.43
N GLY A 445 -5.17 -1.53 -12.20
CA GLY A 445 -6.55 -1.52 -11.71
C GLY A 445 -6.96 -0.27 -10.94
N VAL A 446 -6.11 0.76 -10.88
CA VAL A 446 -6.42 2.04 -10.26
C VAL A 446 -7.25 2.89 -11.21
N ASP A 447 -8.37 3.42 -10.73
CA ASP A 447 -9.14 4.43 -11.45
C ASP A 447 -8.64 5.83 -11.03
N GLU A 448 -7.82 6.43 -11.90
CA GLU A 448 -7.18 7.73 -11.67
C GLU A 448 -8.18 8.85 -11.36
N GLU A 449 -9.35 8.86 -12.00
CA GLU A 449 -10.34 9.92 -11.73
C GLU A 449 -10.92 9.80 -10.32
N THR A 450 -11.22 8.57 -9.87
CA THR A 450 -11.74 8.35 -8.51
C THR A 450 -10.70 8.66 -7.45
N LEU A 451 -9.43 8.33 -7.71
CA LEU A 451 -8.31 8.63 -6.83
C LEU A 451 -8.17 10.15 -6.65
N LEU A 452 -8.17 10.90 -7.76
CA LEU A 452 -8.04 12.35 -7.75
C LEU A 452 -9.26 13.07 -7.14
N LYS A 453 -10.47 12.51 -7.25
CA LYS A 453 -11.68 13.04 -6.60
C LYS A 453 -11.62 12.96 -5.07
N GLY A 454 -10.86 12.03 -4.51
CA GLY A 454 -10.66 11.90 -3.06
C GLY A 454 -9.71 12.93 -2.44
N LEU A 455 -9.00 13.71 -3.27
CA LEU A 455 -8.02 14.70 -2.82
C LEU A 455 -8.63 16.11 -2.74
N PRO A 456 -8.11 16.99 -1.85
CA PRO A 456 -8.39 18.42 -1.89
C PRO A 456 -8.12 19.04 -3.27
N MET A 457 -8.89 20.07 -3.63
CA MET A 457 -8.82 20.68 -4.96
C MET A 457 -7.42 21.18 -5.34
N ASP A 458 -6.68 21.76 -4.39
CA ASP A 458 -5.34 22.31 -4.64
C ASP A 458 -4.34 21.20 -5.01
N LEU A 459 -4.31 20.10 -4.25
CA LEU A 459 -3.46 18.95 -4.56
C LEU A 459 -3.82 18.30 -5.90
N ARG A 460 -5.12 18.20 -6.20
CA ARG A 460 -5.58 17.70 -7.50
C ARG A 460 -5.07 18.55 -8.66
N ARG A 461 -5.09 19.89 -8.50
CA ARG A 461 -4.59 20.83 -9.52
C ARG A 461 -3.08 20.70 -9.69
N ASP A 462 -2.33 20.66 -8.60
CA ASP A 462 -0.88 20.54 -8.63
C ASP A 462 -0.42 19.24 -9.32
N ILE A 463 -1.07 18.11 -9.02
CA ILE A 463 -0.79 16.82 -9.67
C ILE A 463 -1.08 16.90 -11.16
N LYS A 464 -2.27 17.37 -11.56
CA LYS A 464 -2.65 17.48 -12.97
C LYS A 464 -1.70 18.41 -13.75
N ARG A 465 -1.35 19.55 -13.16
CA ARG A 465 -0.38 20.50 -13.70
C ARG A 465 0.98 19.83 -13.90
N HIS A 466 1.50 19.13 -12.90
CA HIS A 466 2.77 18.41 -12.99
C HIS A 466 2.78 17.37 -14.13
N LEU A 467 1.68 16.64 -14.33
CA LEU A 467 1.59 15.62 -15.36
C LEU A 467 1.43 16.18 -16.79
N CYS A 468 0.75 17.32 -16.94
CA CYS A 468 0.29 17.78 -18.25
C CYS A 468 0.99 19.04 -18.79
N LEU A 469 1.57 19.88 -17.93
CA LEU A 469 2.01 21.24 -18.33
C LEU A 469 3.03 21.21 -19.48
N ASP A 470 4.00 20.31 -19.42
CA ASP A 470 5.04 20.18 -20.45
C ASP A 470 4.46 19.73 -21.79
N LEU A 471 3.43 18.88 -21.78
CA LEU A 471 2.72 18.47 -22.99
C LEU A 471 1.92 19.63 -23.59
N VAL A 472 1.21 20.39 -22.75
CA VAL A 472 0.39 21.53 -23.18
C VAL A 472 1.26 22.63 -23.78
N ARG A 473 2.42 22.95 -23.17
CA ARG A 473 3.35 23.98 -23.68
C ARG A 473 3.99 23.64 -25.02
N ARG A 474 4.00 22.38 -25.45
CA ARG A 474 4.48 22.03 -26.80
C ARG A 474 3.58 22.56 -27.91
N VAL A 475 2.32 22.86 -27.61
CA VAL A 475 1.44 23.55 -28.56
C VAL A 475 1.88 25.02 -28.64
N PRO A 476 2.37 25.50 -29.80
CA PRO A 476 2.97 26.84 -29.90
C PRO A 476 2.03 27.99 -29.55
N LEU A 477 0.73 27.76 -29.63
CA LEU A 477 -0.29 28.72 -29.20
C LEU A 477 -0.45 28.75 -27.68
N PHE A 478 -0.44 27.59 -27.02
CA PHE A 478 -0.64 27.49 -25.58
C PHE A 478 0.58 27.99 -24.80
N ASP A 479 1.79 27.80 -25.32
CA ASP A 479 3.02 28.34 -24.74
C ASP A 479 2.99 29.87 -24.48
N GLN A 480 2.17 30.60 -25.24
CA GLN A 480 2.04 32.05 -25.15
C GLN A 480 0.83 32.50 -24.32
N MET A 481 0.09 31.53 -23.77
CA MET A 481 -1.04 31.80 -22.88
C MET A 481 -0.53 32.12 -21.47
N GLU A 482 -1.29 32.95 -20.75
CA GLU A 482 -1.04 33.18 -19.33
C GLU A 482 -1.16 31.87 -18.54
N GLU A 483 -0.31 31.72 -17.53
CA GLU A 483 -0.19 30.51 -16.71
C GLU A 483 -1.55 30.03 -16.16
N ARG A 484 -2.43 30.96 -15.77
CA ARG A 484 -3.78 30.66 -15.27
C ARG A 484 -4.64 29.88 -16.27
N MET A 485 -4.43 30.06 -17.56
CA MET A 485 -5.17 29.34 -18.59
C MET A 485 -4.53 28.00 -18.92
N LEU A 486 -3.20 27.91 -18.86
CA LEU A 486 -2.52 26.63 -18.91
C LEU A 486 -3.00 25.72 -17.77
N ASP A 487 -3.17 26.28 -16.57
CA ASP A 487 -3.78 25.59 -15.43
C ASP A 487 -5.22 25.15 -15.72
N ALA A 488 -6.02 26.02 -16.32
CA ALA A 488 -7.40 25.70 -16.68
C ALA A 488 -7.51 24.60 -17.76
N ILE A 489 -6.54 24.51 -18.68
CA ILE A 489 -6.41 23.41 -19.65
C ILE A 489 -5.98 22.13 -18.92
N CYS A 490 -4.94 22.19 -18.09
CA CYS A 490 -4.43 21.05 -17.34
C CYS A 490 -5.50 20.43 -16.42
N GLU A 491 -6.34 21.26 -15.78
CA GLU A 491 -7.43 20.77 -14.92
C GLU A 491 -8.48 19.95 -15.68
N ARG A 492 -8.68 20.23 -16.97
CA ARG A 492 -9.70 19.59 -17.84
C ARG A 492 -9.18 18.39 -18.63
N LEU A 493 -7.87 18.20 -18.71
CA LEU A 493 -7.30 17.02 -19.35
C LEU A 493 -7.72 15.73 -18.64
N LYS A 494 -8.02 14.72 -19.45
CA LYS A 494 -8.37 13.35 -19.03
C LYS A 494 -7.40 12.34 -19.64
N PRO A 495 -7.03 11.28 -18.91
CA PRO A 495 -6.19 10.23 -19.46
C PRO A 495 -6.93 9.46 -20.56
N ALA A 496 -6.20 9.11 -21.62
CA ALA A 496 -6.66 8.32 -22.76
C ALA A 496 -5.66 7.19 -23.04
N LEU A 497 -6.18 5.99 -23.32
CA LEU A 497 -5.41 4.78 -23.61
C LEU A 497 -5.89 4.18 -24.92
N CYS A 498 -4.96 3.90 -25.83
CA CYS A 498 -5.26 3.29 -27.14
C CYS A 498 -4.37 2.08 -27.37
N THR A 499 -4.94 1.00 -27.90
CA THR A 499 -4.17 -0.20 -28.25
C THR A 499 -3.63 -0.15 -29.66
N GLU A 500 -2.60 -0.94 -29.94
CA GLU A 500 -2.05 -1.11 -31.28
C GLU A 500 -3.16 -1.46 -32.30
N GLY A 501 -3.06 -0.85 -33.49
CA GLY A 501 -3.96 -1.10 -34.61
C GLY A 501 -5.29 -0.35 -34.54
N THR A 502 -5.58 0.36 -33.43
CA THR A 502 -6.82 1.14 -33.30
C THR A 502 -6.79 2.40 -34.17
N PHE A 503 -7.93 2.71 -34.78
CA PHE A 503 -8.14 3.96 -35.50
C PHE A 503 -8.74 4.96 -34.51
N LEU A 504 -8.02 6.03 -34.21
CA LEU A 504 -8.48 7.06 -33.28
C LEU A 504 -9.46 8.01 -33.98
N VAL A 505 -9.09 8.43 -35.20
CA VAL A 505 -9.88 9.34 -36.03
C VAL A 505 -9.67 8.95 -37.49
N ARG A 506 -10.71 9.01 -38.33
CA ARG A 506 -10.57 8.85 -39.79
C ARG A 506 -10.71 10.19 -40.51
N GLU A 507 -10.11 10.27 -41.69
CA GLU A 507 -10.26 11.44 -42.58
C GLU A 507 -11.77 11.68 -42.84
N GLY A 508 -12.25 12.89 -42.51
CA GLY A 508 -13.66 13.27 -42.61
C GLY A 508 -14.48 13.15 -41.32
N ASP A 509 -14.01 12.43 -40.30
CA ASP A 509 -14.71 12.31 -39.02
C ASP A 509 -14.69 13.64 -38.25
N PRO A 510 -15.72 13.97 -37.44
CA PRO A 510 -15.69 15.14 -36.56
C PRO A 510 -14.61 14.98 -35.48
N VAL A 511 -13.80 16.02 -35.30
CA VAL A 511 -12.77 16.06 -34.25
C VAL A 511 -13.43 16.48 -32.94
N ASN A 512 -13.60 15.54 -32.01
CA ASN A 512 -14.26 15.77 -30.73
C ASN A 512 -13.30 16.12 -29.60
N GLU A 513 -12.04 15.75 -29.73
CA GLU A 513 -11.01 15.90 -28.71
C GLU A 513 -9.65 16.21 -29.33
N MET A 514 -8.86 17.00 -28.62
CA MET A 514 -7.46 17.24 -28.92
C MET A 514 -6.63 16.37 -27.98
N VAL A 515 -5.69 15.60 -28.52
CA VAL A 515 -4.98 14.56 -27.78
C VAL A 515 -3.47 14.82 -27.80
N PHE A 516 -2.86 14.75 -26.62
CA PHE A 516 -1.45 14.97 -26.34
C PHE A 516 -0.79 13.63 -26.01
N ILE A 517 0.21 13.23 -26.81
CA ILE A 517 0.83 11.92 -26.67
C ILE A 517 1.88 11.98 -25.56
N LEU A 518 1.71 11.14 -24.53
CA LEU A 518 2.72 10.96 -23.50
C LEU A 518 3.71 9.87 -23.91
N ARG A 519 3.19 8.73 -24.39
CA ARG A 519 3.96 7.56 -24.83
C ARG A 519 3.31 6.86 -26.01
N GLY A 520 4.15 6.23 -26.84
CA GLY A 520 3.71 5.48 -28.01
C GLY A 520 3.79 6.28 -29.31
N HIS A 521 3.45 5.63 -30.42
CA HIS A 521 3.53 6.20 -31.76
C HIS A 521 2.23 5.96 -32.54
N LEU A 522 1.81 6.99 -33.27
CA LEU A 522 0.66 6.97 -34.17
C LEU A 522 1.14 7.22 -35.61
N ASP A 523 0.51 6.55 -36.56
CA ASP A 523 0.59 6.87 -37.98
C ASP A 523 -0.56 7.82 -38.34
N SER A 524 -0.23 8.94 -38.97
CA SER A 524 -1.19 9.89 -39.52
C SER A 524 -1.03 9.94 -41.04
N TYR A 525 -2.08 9.61 -41.79
CA TYR A 525 -2.04 9.65 -43.26
C TYR A 525 -3.32 10.23 -43.87
N THR A 526 -3.19 10.81 -45.07
CA THR A 526 -4.30 11.41 -45.84
C THR A 526 -4.30 10.90 -47.27
N THR A 527 -5.50 10.67 -47.79
CA THR A 527 -5.76 10.34 -49.19
C THR A 527 -6.26 11.54 -50.01
N GLY A 528 -6.43 12.69 -49.35
CA GLY A 528 -6.83 13.94 -50.00
C GLY A 528 -8.24 13.86 -50.58
N GLY A 529 -9.14 13.22 -49.83
CA GLY A 529 -10.51 12.93 -50.27
C GLY A 529 -10.59 11.86 -51.38
N GLY A 530 -9.70 10.87 -51.37
CA GLY A 530 -9.70 9.78 -52.35
C GLY A 530 -9.15 10.13 -53.73
N ARG A 531 -8.33 11.19 -53.85
CA ARG A 531 -7.65 11.52 -55.12
C ARG A 531 -6.60 10.45 -55.45
N THR A 532 -6.72 9.85 -56.63
CA THR A 532 -5.75 8.85 -57.12
C THR A 532 -4.36 9.47 -57.24
N GLY A 533 -3.35 8.82 -56.65
CA GLY A 533 -1.95 9.28 -56.67
C GLY A 533 -1.55 10.27 -55.57
N PHE A 534 -2.43 10.58 -54.60
CA PHE A 534 -2.10 11.43 -53.45
C PHE A 534 -2.13 10.62 -52.15
N PHE A 535 -0.97 10.34 -51.57
CA PHE A 535 -0.82 9.73 -50.25
C PHE A 535 0.27 10.47 -49.48
N ASN A 536 -0.06 11.03 -48.33
CA ASN A 536 0.89 11.68 -47.45
C ASN A 536 0.75 11.05 -46.06
N SER A 537 1.86 10.56 -45.50
CA SER A 537 1.91 9.94 -44.18
C SER A 537 3.01 10.57 -43.32
N CYS A 538 2.74 10.72 -42.03
CA CYS A 538 3.71 11.14 -41.03
C CYS A 538 3.48 10.36 -39.73
N GLN A 539 4.53 10.20 -38.95
CA GLN A 539 4.44 9.62 -37.61
C GLN A 539 4.31 10.71 -36.56
N ILE A 540 3.49 10.44 -35.56
CA ILE A 540 3.23 11.30 -34.40
C ILE A 540 3.73 10.53 -33.17
N GLY A 541 4.67 11.12 -32.43
CA GLY A 541 5.36 10.45 -31.32
C GLY A 541 5.17 11.13 -29.97
N PRO A 542 5.95 10.74 -28.96
CA PRO A 542 5.88 11.31 -27.61
C PRO A 542 6.12 12.82 -27.60
N GLY A 543 5.16 13.54 -27.02
CA GLY A 543 5.12 15.00 -26.93
C GLY A 543 4.57 15.71 -28.15
N ASP A 544 4.20 14.99 -29.21
CA ASP A 544 3.37 15.54 -30.27
C ASP A 544 1.89 15.49 -29.86
N PHE A 545 1.03 16.10 -30.69
CA PHE A 545 -0.42 16.16 -30.47
C PHE A 545 -1.17 16.09 -31.80
N TYR A 546 -2.46 15.76 -31.75
CA TYR A 546 -3.37 15.88 -32.90
C TYR A 546 -4.70 16.52 -32.49
N GLY A 547 -5.50 16.92 -33.48
CA GLY A 547 -6.76 17.65 -33.26
C GLY A 547 -6.53 19.16 -33.15
N GLU A 548 -5.47 19.68 -33.76
CA GLU A 548 -5.15 21.12 -33.80
C GLU A 548 -6.25 21.95 -34.47
N GLU A 549 -7.09 21.33 -35.29
CA GLU A 549 -8.28 21.93 -35.90
C GLU A 549 -9.21 22.51 -34.83
N LEU A 550 -9.32 21.85 -33.67
CA LEU A 550 -10.16 22.30 -32.54
C LEU A 550 -9.68 23.60 -31.93
N VAL A 551 -8.38 23.88 -31.96
CA VAL A 551 -7.83 25.13 -31.42
C VAL A 551 -8.36 26.33 -32.20
N SER A 552 -8.41 26.21 -33.53
CA SER A 552 -8.94 27.27 -34.40
C SER A 552 -10.44 27.45 -34.25
N TRP A 553 -11.19 26.35 -34.14
CA TRP A 553 -12.63 26.35 -33.92
C TRP A 553 -13.01 26.94 -32.56
N ALA A 554 -12.27 26.58 -31.50
CA ALA A 554 -12.50 27.09 -30.15
C ALA A 554 -12.24 28.60 -30.04
N LEU A 555 -11.35 29.14 -30.89
CA LEU A 555 -11.04 30.57 -30.95
C LEU A 555 -11.94 31.41 -31.86
N ASP A 556 -12.78 30.81 -32.72
CA ASP A 556 -13.74 31.56 -33.55
C ASP A 556 -15.03 31.93 -32.78
N ALA A 557 -15.29 33.24 -32.64
CA ALA A 557 -16.44 33.80 -31.91
C ALA A 557 -17.80 33.37 -32.47
N ARG A 558 -17.84 33.05 -33.77
CA ARG A 558 -19.03 32.59 -34.47
C ARG A 558 -19.06 31.08 -34.64
N SER A 559 -18.25 30.32 -33.90
CA SER A 559 -18.26 28.87 -34.00
C SER A 559 -19.62 28.31 -33.60
N ASN A 560 -20.35 27.83 -34.62
CA ASN A 560 -21.54 27.01 -34.44
C ASN A 560 -21.17 25.74 -33.64
N SER A 561 -22.18 25.01 -33.15
CA SER A 561 -22.01 23.71 -32.49
C SER A 561 -21.43 22.61 -33.40
N ILE A 562 -21.14 22.92 -34.67
CA ILE A 562 -20.57 22.00 -35.65
C ILE A 562 -19.07 21.91 -35.44
N LEU A 563 -18.58 20.69 -35.19
CA LEU A 563 -17.17 20.39 -35.00
C LEU A 563 -16.41 20.35 -36.34
N PRO A 564 -15.11 20.70 -36.35
CA PRO A 564 -14.28 20.58 -37.54
C PRO A 564 -14.10 19.12 -37.94
N THR A 565 -13.98 18.85 -39.24
CA THR A 565 -13.68 17.51 -39.76
C THR A 565 -12.18 17.26 -39.80
N SER A 566 -11.77 16.03 -39.48
CA SER A 566 -10.37 15.63 -39.51
C SER A 566 -9.84 15.60 -40.93
N THR A 567 -8.66 16.18 -41.12
CA THR A 567 -7.98 16.17 -42.43
C THR A 567 -7.19 14.88 -42.69
N ARG A 568 -7.04 14.01 -41.69
CA ARG A 568 -6.19 12.81 -41.75
C ARG A 568 -6.82 11.63 -41.00
N THR A 569 -6.41 10.43 -41.38
CA THR A 569 -6.66 9.21 -40.62
C THR A 569 -5.50 8.96 -39.67
N ILE A 570 -5.80 8.72 -38.40
CA ILE A 570 -4.83 8.50 -37.32
C ILE A 570 -5.02 7.09 -36.78
N LYS A 571 -3.95 6.31 -36.81
CA LYS A 571 -3.93 4.92 -36.37
C LYS A 571 -2.79 4.68 -35.38
N ALA A 572 -3.06 3.94 -34.30
CA ALA A 572 -2.04 3.53 -33.36
C ALA A 572 -1.12 2.45 -33.95
N ILE A 573 0.19 2.68 -33.90
CA ILE A 573 1.24 1.72 -34.28
C ILE A 573 1.64 0.90 -33.06
N THR A 574 1.72 1.55 -31.89
CA THR A 574 2.01 0.92 -30.61
C THR A 574 0.87 1.17 -29.64
N GLU A 575 0.93 0.54 -28.47
CA GLU A 575 0.14 0.99 -27.32
C GLU A 575 0.47 2.47 -27.01
N VAL A 576 -0.56 3.29 -26.83
CA VAL A 576 -0.44 4.74 -26.65
C VAL A 576 -1.09 5.17 -25.34
N GLU A 577 -0.33 5.96 -24.57
CA GLU A 577 -0.79 6.67 -23.38
C GLU A 577 -0.80 8.16 -23.71
N ALA A 578 -1.94 8.80 -23.47
CA ALA A 578 -2.15 10.19 -23.87
C ALA A 578 -3.06 10.93 -22.87
N PHE A 579 -3.09 12.24 -22.98
CA PHE A 579 -4.11 13.08 -22.36
C PHE A 579 -5.00 13.69 -23.44
N ALA A 580 -6.30 13.76 -23.21
CA ALA A 580 -7.27 14.32 -24.12
C ALA A 580 -8.02 15.49 -23.48
N ILE A 581 -8.23 16.57 -24.24
CA ILE A 581 -9.16 17.65 -23.90
C ILE A 581 -10.33 17.63 -24.88
N VAL A 582 -11.54 17.60 -24.34
CA VAL A 582 -12.77 17.58 -25.14
C VAL A 582 -13.01 18.97 -25.74
N ALA A 583 -13.61 19.03 -26.93
CA ALA A 583 -13.90 20.26 -27.65
C ALA A 583 -14.65 21.30 -26.80
N GLU A 584 -15.66 20.88 -26.03
CA GLU A 584 -16.45 21.76 -25.15
C GLU A 584 -15.59 22.42 -24.07
N ASP A 585 -14.72 21.63 -23.44
CA ASP A 585 -13.78 22.06 -22.41
C ASP A 585 -12.75 23.04 -22.97
N LEU A 586 -12.24 22.78 -24.18
CA LEU A 586 -11.33 23.69 -24.87
C LEU A 586 -12.02 24.99 -25.27
N LYS A 587 -13.26 24.94 -25.76
CA LYS A 587 -14.07 26.13 -26.09
C LYS A 587 -14.37 26.96 -24.84
N PHE A 588 -14.64 26.32 -23.71
CA PHE A 588 -14.82 27.00 -22.44
C PHE A 588 -13.58 27.81 -22.06
N VAL A 589 -12.38 27.21 -22.10
CA VAL A 589 -11.13 27.93 -21.79
C VAL A 589 -10.84 29.02 -22.82
N ALA A 590 -11.02 28.73 -24.11
CA ALA A 590 -10.80 29.68 -25.19
C ALA A 590 -11.73 30.92 -25.09
N SER A 591 -12.97 30.75 -24.63
CA SER A 591 -13.91 31.86 -24.42
C SER A 591 -13.44 32.85 -23.37
N GLN A 592 -12.79 32.37 -22.30
CA GLN A 592 -12.19 33.22 -21.28
C GLN A 592 -10.95 33.94 -21.83
N TYR A 593 -10.20 33.27 -22.71
CA TYR A 593 -9.00 33.84 -23.31
C TYR A 593 -9.27 34.95 -24.34
N ARG A 594 -10.40 34.91 -25.07
CA ARG A 594 -10.75 35.97 -26.04
C ARG A 594 -10.78 37.37 -25.45
N ARG A 595 -11.01 37.47 -24.14
CA ARG A 595 -11.02 38.75 -23.41
C ARG A 595 -9.63 39.38 -23.29
N LEU A 596 -8.56 38.64 -23.56
CA LEU A 596 -7.17 39.10 -23.44
C LEU A 596 -6.62 39.54 -24.81
N ARG A 597 -6.43 40.86 -24.96
CA ARG A 597 -6.04 41.53 -26.21
C ARG A 597 -4.54 41.38 -26.49
N SER A 598 -4.14 40.64 -27.52
CA SER A 598 -2.76 40.68 -28.02
C SER A 598 -2.66 40.59 -29.54
N LYS A 599 -1.94 41.55 -30.14
CA LYS A 599 -1.62 41.56 -31.59
C LYS A 599 -0.63 40.44 -31.97
N GLN A 600 0.25 40.04 -31.06
CA GLN A 600 1.22 38.95 -31.27
C GLN A 600 0.52 37.60 -31.46
N LEU A 601 -0.54 37.36 -30.68
CA LEU A 601 -1.34 36.13 -30.77
C LEU A 601 -2.12 36.02 -32.08
N ARG A 602 -2.64 37.12 -32.62
CA ARG A 602 -3.24 37.13 -33.97
C ARG A 602 -2.24 36.70 -35.05
N HIS A 603 -0.99 37.18 -34.95
CA HIS A 603 0.06 36.81 -35.89
C HIS A 603 0.43 35.33 -35.79
N LYS A 604 0.66 34.82 -34.56
CA LYS A 604 0.96 33.40 -34.34
C LYS A 604 -0.23 32.52 -34.74
N PHE A 605 -1.46 32.92 -34.45
CA PHE A 605 -2.65 32.20 -34.90
C PHE A 605 -2.68 32.07 -36.42
N ARG A 606 -2.46 33.15 -37.17
CA ARG A 606 -2.38 33.10 -38.65
C ARG A 606 -1.24 32.21 -39.13
N PHE A 607 -0.11 32.21 -38.42
CA PHE A 607 1.06 31.40 -38.77
C PHE A 607 0.84 29.91 -38.53
N TYR A 608 0.24 29.53 -37.41
CA TYR A 608 0.05 28.12 -37.02
C TYR A 608 -1.28 27.54 -37.49
N SER A 609 -2.30 28.35 -37.76
CA SER A 609 -3.60 27.86 -38.26
C SER A 609 -3.46 27.22 -39.64
N GLN A 610 -3.86 25.95 -39.74
CA GLN A 610 -3.86 25.19 -40.99
C GLN A 610 -4.71 25.86 -42.08
N GLN A 611 -5.84 26.47 -41.71
CA GLN A 611 -6.72 27.17 -42.64
C GLN A 611 -6.02 28.39 -43.26
N TRP A 612 -5.31 29.18 -42.43
CA TRP A 612 -4.56 30.34 -42.89
C TRP A 612 -3.35 29.96 -43.72
N ARG A 613 -2.60 28.92 -43.33
CA ARG A 613 -1.46 28.39 -44.11
C ARG A 613 -1.90 27.88 -45.48
N SER A 614 -3.00 27.13 -45.52
CA SER A 614 -3.55 26.58 -46.77
C SER A 614 -4.08 27.69 -47.68
N TRP A 615 -4.80 28.66 -47.12
CA TRP A 615 -5.27 29.83 -47.87
C TRP A 615 -4.09 30.64 -48.43
N ALA A 616 -3.07 30.92 -47.62
CA ALA A 616 -1.88 31.65 -48.06
C ALA A 616 -1.13 30.90 -49.17
N ALA A 617 -0.95 29.59 -49.03
CA ALA A 617 -0.33 28.76 -50.07
C ALA A 617 -1.13 28.79 -51.38
N CYS A 618 -2.46 28.60 -51.32
CA CYS A 618 -3.33 28.70 -52.50
C CYS A 618 -3.29 30.08 -53.13
N PHE A 619 -3.31 31.15 -52.31
CA PHE A 619 -3.26 32.52 -52.78
C PHE A 619 -1.94 32.82 -53.50
N ILE A 620 -0.80 32.43 -52.92
CA ILE A 620 0.53 32.56 -53.53
C ILE A 620 0.60 31.75 -54.84
N GLN A 621 0.12 30.50 -54.85
CA GLN A 621 0.09 29.67 -56.04
C GLN A 621 -0.73 30.31 -57.17
N ILE A 622 -1.89 30.90 -56.86
CA ILE A 622 -2.72 31.58 -57.86
C ILE A 622 -2.04 32.87 -58.36
N ALA A 623 -1.46 33.66 -57.45
CA ALA A 623 -0.72 34.86 -57.81
C ALA A 623 0.47 34.54 -58.73
N TRP A 624 1.22 33.49 -58.41
CA TRP A 624 2.32 32.99 -59.24
C TRP A 624 1.85 32.53 -60.62
N ARG A 625 0.78 31.71 -60.69
CA ARG A 625 0.21 31.28 -61.98
C ARG A 625 -0.27 32.47 -62.83
N ARG A 626 -0.82 33.51 -62.20
CA ARG A 626 -1.19 34.77 -62.90
C ARG A 626 0.02 35.52 -63.42
N HIS A 627 1.10 35.60 -62.63
CA HIS A 627 2.36 36.22 -63.05
C HIS A 627 2.97 35.47 -64.24
N MET A 628 3.06 34.14 -64.16
CA MET A 628 3.57 33.30 -65.25
C MET A 628 2.77 33.48 -66.55
N LYS A 629 1.43 33.47 -66.48
CA LYS A 629 0.59 33.75 -67.66
C LYS A 629 0.83 35.14 -68.26
N ARG A 630 1.04 36.17 -67.43
CA ARG A 630 1.35 37.53 -67.91
C ARG A 630 2.73 37.59 -68.56
N LYS A 631 3.71 36.88 -67.99
CA LYS A 631 5.07 36.78 -68.54
C LYS A 631 5.08 36.07 -69.89
N GLU A 632 4.41 34.92 -70.01
CA GLU A 632 4.25 34.19 -71.28
C GLU A 632 3.54 35.04 -72.34
N ALA A 633 2.48 35.77 -71.96
CA ALA A 633 1.77 36.66 -72.88
C ALA A 633 2.63 37.87 -73.31
N ALA A 634 3.50 38.39 -72.43
CA ALA A 634 4.43 39.46 -72.76
C ALA A 634 5.57 38.96 -73.67
N GLU A 635 6.09 37.76 -73.44
CA GLU A 635 7.09 37.11 -74.30
C GLU A 635 6.52 36.78 -75.70
N LEU A 636 5.26 36.35 -75.79
CA LEU A 636 4.55 36.17 -77.06
C LEU A 636 4.40 37.50 -77.82
N LYS A 637 3.96 38.57 -77.15
CA LYS A 637 3.88 39.91 -77.77
C LYS A 637 5.24 40.46 -78.21
N ALA A 638 6.30 40.19 -77.45
CA ALA A 638 7.66 40.58 -77.82
C ALA A 638 8.16 39.82 -79.07
N ARG A 639 7.80 38.53 -79.20
CA ARG A 639 8.08 37.74 -80.42
C ARG A 639 7.26 38.20 -81.63
N GLU A 640 6.00 38.55 -81.45
CA GLU A 640 5.15 39.09 -82.53
C GLU A 640 5.64 40.46 -83.03
N ASN A 641 6.08 41.34 -82.13
CA ASN A 641 6.63 42.65 -82.51
C ASN A 641 7.97 42.52 -83.26
N ASN A 642 8.84 41.57 -82.88
CA ASN A 642 10.11 41.34 -83.60
C ASN A 642 9.94 40.69 -84.98
N ALA A 643 8.81 40.03 -85.25
CA ALA A 643 8.52 39.41 -86.54
C ALA A 643 7.94 40.38 -87.59
N SER A 644 7.72 41.66 -87.23
CA SER A 644 7.11 42.67 -88.11
C SER A 644 8.11 43.58 -88.87
N ASN A 645 9.41 43.31 -88.79
CA ASN A 645 10.48 44.15 -89.35
C ASN A 645 11.43 43.44 -90.35
N GLU A 646 10.96 42.51 -91.18
CA GLU A 646 11.71 42.10 -92.39
C GLU A 646 10.79 41.84 -93.59
N PRO A 647 11.20 42.14 -94.86
CA PRO A 647 10.35 42.03 -96.04
C PRO A 647 10.44 40.65 -96.75
N GLU A 648 9.31 40.20 -97.32
CA GLU A 648 9.16 39.03 -98.22
C GLU A 648 9.98 39.20 -99.52
N SER A 649 10.55 38.19 -100.20
CA SER A 649 10.06 36.90 -100.73
C SER A 649 11.25 36.17 -101.44
N PRO A 650 11.16 35.04 -102.19
CA PRO A 650 10.05 34.11 -102.45
C PRO A 650 10.38 32.60 -102.28
N LYS A 651 9.33 31.76 -102.30
CA LYS A 651 9.36 30.28 -102.36
C LYS A 651 9.91 29.78 -103.72
N PRO A 652 10.50 28.57 -103.89
CA PRO A 652 9.68 27.34 -104.00
C PRO A 652 10.36 25.97 -103.67
N SER A 653 9.50 24.93 -103.68
CA SER A 653 9.70 23.59 -104.27
C SER A 653 10.07 22.38 -103.38
N PHE A 654 9.37 21.28 -103.71
CA PHE A 654 9.28 19.94 -103.15
C PHE A 654 10.57 19.08 -103.21
N GLY A 655 10.68 18.09 -102.32
CA GLY A 655 11.59 16.94 -102.47
C GLY A 655 11.56 15.96 -101.29
N VAL A 656 11.34 14.67 -101.58
CA VAL A 656 10.98 13.54 -100.69
C VAL A 656 12.22 12.74 -100.19
N TYR A 657 11.97 11.85 -99.20
CA TYR A 657 12.77 10.75 -98.58
C TYR A 657 13.30 11.09 -97.18
N ALA A 658 13.23 10.30 -96.10
CA ALA A 658 12.59 9.04 -95.67
C ALA A 658 13.11 8.78 -94.19
N PRO A 659 12.58 7.81 -93.41
CA PRO A 659 12.33 7.99 -91.97
C PRO A 659 13.17 7.12 -91.00
N LYS A 660 13.13 7.42 -89.68
CA LYS A 660 12.98 6.42 -88.58
C LYS A 660 12.83 7.04 -87.17
N LEU A 661 11.84 6.51 -86.41
CA LEU A 661 11.72 6.40 -84.93
C LEU A 661 11.55 7.72 -84.13
N THR A 662 10.44 8.02 -83.42
CA THR A 662 9.66 7.20 -82.46
C THR A 662 8.31 7.86 -82.08
N VAL A 663 7.30 6.99 -81.92
CA VAL A 663 6.07 7.05 -81.10
C VAL A 663 5.87 8.31 -80.22
N SER A 664 4.97 9.22 -80.59
CA SER A 664 3.60 9.39 -80.07
C SER A 664 3.45 9.55 -78.55
N THR A 665 3.08 10.77 -78.14
CA THR A 665 1.98 10.94 -77.17
C THR A 665 1.21 12.22 -77.49
N ARG A 666 0.06 12.04 -78.17
CA ARG A 666 -1.04 13.01 -78.25
C ARG A 666 -1.49 13.33 -76.83
N TRP A 667 -1.50 14.61 -76.46
CA TRP A 667 -2.44 15.10 -75.45
C TRP A 667 -3.38 16.09 -76.11
N GLY A 668 -4.65 15.67 -76.19
CA GLY A 668 -5.73 16.46 -76.76
C GLY A 668 -5.97 17.72 -75.94
N ALA A 669 -5.99 18.84 -76.64
CA ALA A 669 -6.61 20.06 -76.17
C ALA A 669 -8.10 19.80 -75.95
N ASN A 670 -8.55 19.89 -74.70
CA ASN A 670 -9.97 20.16 -74.42
C ASN A 670 -10.07 21.48 -73.66
N LYS A 671 -10.63 22.47 -74.36
CA LYS A 671 -10.92 23.82 -73.88
C LYS A 671 -12.00 23.73 -72.80
N ASN A 672 -11.64 23.94 -71.55
CA ASN A 672 -12.50 24.61 -70.58
C ASN A 672 -11.75 25.83 -70.07
N SER A 673 -11.98 26.95 -70.76
CA SER A 673 -11.60 28.29 -70.35
C SER A 673 -12.42 28.67 -69.10
N MET A 674 -12.02 28.16 -67.94
CA MET A 674 -12.42 28.75 -66.68
C MET A 674 -11.51 29.95 -66.46
N SER A 675 -12.09 31.15 -66.54
CA SER A 675 -11.31 32.39 -66.40
C SER A 675 -10.56 32.37 -65.07
N CYS A 676 -9.28 32.75 -65.07
CA CYS A 676 -8.52 32.92 -63.82
C CYS A 676 -9.11 34.01 -62.89
N SER A 677 -10.18 34.70 -63.32
CA SER A 677 -10.98 35.61 -62.51
C SER A 677 -11.92 34.84 -61.57
N GLY A 678 -12.61 33.80 -62.06
CA GLY A 678 -13.57 33.01 -61.26
C GLY A 678 -12.96 32.12 -60.18
N LEU A 679 -11.66 31.81 -60.25
CA LEU A 679 -10.96 31.07 -59.19
C LEU A 679 -10.61 31.93 -57.98
N VAL A 680 -10.63 33.26 -58.12
CA VAL A 680 -10.37 34.19 -57.00
C VAL A 680 -11.64 34.53 -56.22
N SER A 681 -12.83 34.36 -56.81
CA SER A 681 -14.09 34.50 -56.09
C SER A 681 -14.46 33.29 -55.21
N SER A 682 -13.76 32.15 -55.33
CA SER A 682 -14.08 30.92 -54.57
C SER A 682 -13.18 30.65 -53.35
N LEU A 683 -12.07 31.36 -53.18
CA LEU A 683 -11.22 31.27 -51.99
C LEU A 683 -11.74 32.24 -50.92
N LEU A 684 -12.71 31.78 -50.11
CA LEU A 684 -13.10 32.51 -48.91
C LEU A 684 -11.87 32.73 -48.03
N LYS A 685 -11.60 34.00 -47.73
CA LYS A 685 -10.61 34.39 -46.72
C LYS A 685 -11.02 33.74 -45.40
N PRO A 686 -10.13 32.97 -44.72
CA PRO A 686 -10.43 32.41 -43.41
C PRO A 686 -10.89 33.51 -42.45
N THR A 687 -11.90 33.22 -41.64
CA THR A 687 -12.42 34.16 -40.65
C THR A 687 -11.31 34.53 -39.68
N GLU A 688 -11.15 35.84 -39.44
CA GLU A 688 -10.28 36.30 -38.37
C GLU A 688 -10.99 36.02 -37.03
N PRO A 689 -10.31 35.39 -36.05
CA PRO A 689 -10.87 35.32 -34.71
C PRO A 689 -11.12 36.75 -34.23
N ASP A 690 -12.39 37.03 -33.97
CA ASP A 690 -12.81 38.36 -33.55
C ASP A 690 -12.40 38.56 -32.10
N PHE A 691 -11.27 39.23 -31.91
CA PHE A 691 -10.83 39.75 -30.61
C PHE A 691 -11.40 41.16 -30.35
N SER A 692 -12.26 41.62 -31.26
CA SER A 692 -13.17 42.75 -31.12
C SER A 692 -14.56 42.12 -30.97
N THR A 693 -15.18 42.12 -29.81
CA THR A 693 -16.34 42.97 -29.41
C THR A 693 -16.97 42.20 -28.23
N ASP A 694 -17.76 42.71 -27.28
CA ASP A 694 -18.61 43.89 -27.10
C ASP A 694 -18.46 44.39 -25.65
N GLU A 695 -18.86 45.64 -25.38
CA GLU A 695 -19.03 46.18 -24.02
C GLU A 695 -20.05 45.38 -23.18
#